data_AF-A0A9D1PLQ1-F1
#
_entry.id   AF-A0A9D1PLQ1-F1
#
_cell.length_a   1.000
_cell.length_b   1.000
_cell.length_c   1.000
_cell.angle_alpha   90.00
_cell.angle_beta   90.00
_cell.angle_gamma   90.00
#
_symmetry.space_group_name_H-M   'P 1'
#
loop_
_entity.id
_entity.type
_entity.pdbx_description
1 polymer ?
#
loop_
_entity_poly.entity_id
_entity_poly.type
_entity_poly.pdbx_seq_one_letter_code
_entity_poly.pdbx_strand_id
1 'polypeptide(L)'
;MRNRVCKLGSIIATIMLLFFSFSQNITYAQTNTEGDPPDNPGVKEEQTDIGEKGMVVTAHPEATEIGAEVLRQGGNAMDAAAAIQLALNVVEPQMSGIGGGGFIMYYDAETKEVFVLNSREKAPGGATEDMFIDPETGDPFPFADRVESGLSVGVPGTLKGLEDGLKEWGTMSLEELIDPAIELAEEGHNVNWALANAIESNATKLSKTEAGKVFVPNGQPLKEGDLLVQEDLAKTFKLIKEKGTDVFYNGEIAQSLVDEVQDNGGSMDMQDLKQYSTDMETPVKGNYKGYDIYSMPPPSSGGLVVIQLLSMFEQLDLTQWDIRSTEKYHHLVEAYHLAYADRGQYMGDENYIDVPKNGLIHPEYIAKRIALIDPNKANDNVEPGNPCEFETEEIDDVCADYASVEDESKQGEEGSTEETELNGEEDEKEEAQETKGEYDQEENEEATNDGEISVENNVEEEEGRVEGETTHFTVADQWGNMVSFTTTIEQVFGSGMMVPGYGVMLNNELTDFDATPGGANQVEPNKRPLSSMSPTIVLKDGEPFMTVGSPGGTTIITSVAQVILNVIGYDQELKDAIEEPRLFSSAYPSIRWEYGVPGDVREKMIEMGHEWEEQNLEIGNVNSLLIKDNMYYGAADSTREGVAIGLTEEDFAEEIDVTKLEEALKEAEKLNKSDYTKKSWEKLDDAIKSAQNLLSDEQKTQEEVDATLKKLNEAMNELEKKQKDVDKSTLEKEVKQAEKLNEADYTKDSWDKFQAVLKSAQTILSKENATEKEVKEALTALKNSVKELKLKDKKEPNDAKEIGESNTNNNEQIMDGNNAETTIVKNDNDDTNKKGGILPNTGTAIFNILLIGVGLLIVGVILFVIRKRKVS
;
A
#
# COMPACT_ATOMS: atom_id res chain seq x y z
N MET A 1 -67.03 -33.11 -26.96
CA MET A 1 -65.79 -33.79 -26.52
C MET A 1 -64.55 -32.94 -26.72
N ARG A 2 -64.17 -32.54 -27.96
CA ARG A 2 -62.95 -31.73 -28.28
C ARG A 2 -62.54 -30.72 -27.20
N ASN A 3 -63.40 -29.77 -26.83
CA ASN A 3 -63.06 -28.69 -25.87
C ASN A 3 -62.69 -29.18 -24.45
N ARG A 4 -63.15 -30.36 -24.01
CA ARG A 4 -62.71 -30.95 -22.72
C ARG A 4 -61.32 -31.59 -22.82
N VAL A 5 -60.96 -32.14 -23.97
CA VAL A 5 -59.62 -32.70 -24.22
C VAL A 5 -58.57 -31.59 -24.31
N CYS A 6 -58.89 -30.47 -24.97
CA CYS A 6 -57.98 -29.32 -25.04
C CYS A 6 -57.73 -28.68 -23.66
N LYS A 7 -58.77 -28.45 -22.83
CA LYS A 7 -58.55 -27.93 -21.47
C LYS A 7 -57.75 -28.88 -20.59
N LEU A 8 -57.99 -30.20 -20.67
CA LEU A 8 -57.22 -31.18 -19.91
C LEU A 8 -55.74 -31.22 -20.36
N GLY A 9 -55.47 -31.13 -21.66
CA GLY A 9 -54.11 -31.03 -22.19
C GLY A 9 -53.37 -29.78 -21.73
N SER A 10 -54.06 -28.63 -21.66
CA SER A 10 -53.48 -27.38 -21.15
C SER A 10 -53.10 -27.49 -19.67
N ILE A 11 -54.00 -28.04 -18.84
CA ILE A 11 -53.75 -28.21 -17.39
C ILE A 11 -52.58 -29.16 -17.15
N ILE A 12 -52.50 -30.26 -17.90
CA ILE A 12 -51.37 -31.20 -17.80
C ILE A 12 -50.06 -30.54 -18.25
N ALA A 13 -50.08 -29.70 -19.28
CA ALA A 13 -48.90 -28.95 -19.73
C ALA A 13 -48.43 -27.94 -18.66
N THR A 14 -49.33 -27.17 -18.05
CA THR A 14 -48.99 -26.25 -16.95
C THR A 14 -48.46 -26.99 -15.72
N ILE A 15 -49.08 -28.10 -15.33
CA ILE A 15 -48.59 -28.92 -14.21
C ILE A 15 -47.22 -29.54 -14.53
N MET A 16 -46.98 -29.97 -15.77
CA MET A 16 -45.66 -30.47 -16.19
C MET A 16 -44.60 -29.36 -16.24
N LEU A 17 -44.94 -28.15 -16.67
CA LEU A 17 -44.05 -26.99 -16.62
C LEU A 17 -43.68 -26.62 -15.18
N LEU A 18 -44.67 -26.49 -14.29
CA LEU A 18 -44.45 -26.26 -12.87
C LEU A 18 -43.59 -27.35 -12.24
N PHE A 19 -43.86 -28.63 -12.51
CA PHE A 19 -42.99 -29.73 -12.05
C PHE A 19 -41.59 -29.67 -12.66
N PHE A 20 -41.42 -29.21 -13.90
CA PHE A 20 -40.11 -29.08 -14.51
C PHE A 20 -39.31 -27.98 -13.83
N SER A 21 -39.88 -26.78 -13.64
CA SER A 21 -39.27 -25.69 -12.87
C SER A 21 -38.94 -26.13 -11.45
N PHE A 22 -39.88 -26.72 -10.71
CA PHE A 22 -39.61 -27.23 -9.34
C PHE A 22 -38.49 -28.28 -9.33
N SER A 23 -38.42 -29.16 -10.34
CA SER A 23 -37.34 -30.15 -10.45
C SER A 23 -35.99 -29.55 -10.89
N GLN A 24 -35.99 -28.45 -11.63
CA GLN A 24 -34.78 -27.70 -11.95
C GLN A 24 -34.26 -27.01 -10.69
N ASN A 25 -35.09 -26.25 -9.98
CA ASN A 25 -34.71 -25.57 -8.74
C ASN A 25 -34.17 -26.55 -7.68
N ILE A 26 -34.86 -27.68 -7.43
CA ILE A 26 -34.38 -28.70 -6.48
C ILE A 26 -33.06 -29.36 -6.95
N THR A 27 -32.83 -29.52 -8.25
CA THR A 27 -31.56 -30.09 -8.76
C THR A 27 -30.43 -29.04 -8.69
N TYR A 28 -30.74 -27.75 -8.79
CA TYR A 28 -29.76 -26.66 -8.84
C TYR A 28 -29.36 -26.15 -7.44
N ALA A 29 -30.30 -26.12 -6.50
CA ALA A 29 -30.03 -25.85 -5.08
C ALA A 29 -29.02 -26.86 -4.50
N GLN A 30 -29.09 -28.12 -4.93
CA GLN A 30 -28.16 -29.18 -4.50
C GLN A 30 -26.79 -29.17 -5.19
N THR A 31 -26.58 -28.44 -6.30
CA THR A 31 -25.27 -28.41 -6.97
C THR A 31 -24.31 -27.37 -6.40
N ASN A 32 -24.82 -26.28 -5.83
CA ASN A 32 -23.99 -25.15 -5.40
C ASN A 32 -23.50 -25.29 -3.93
N THR A 33 -23.59 -26.50 -3.36
CA THR A 33 -22.98 -26.88 -2.07
C THR A 33 -21.93 -28.01 -2.21
N GLU A 34 -21.72 -28.54 -3.41
CA GLU A 34 -20.74 -29.62 -3.70
C GLU A 34 -19.81 -29.24 -4.88
N GLY A 35 -19.61 -27.94 -5.13
CA GLY A 35 -18.52 -27.45 -5.97
C GLY A 35 -17.23 -27.32 -5.16
N ASP A 36 -16.08 -27.41 -5.83
CA ASP A 36 -14.84 -26.82 -5.30
C ASP A 36 -15.07 -25.30 -5.04
N PRO A 37 -14.36 -24.66 -4.10
CA PRO A 37 -14.43 -23.20 -3.93
C PRO A 37 -14.03 -22.48 -5.22
N PRO A 38 -14.39 -21.18 -5.39
CA PRO A 38 -13.88 -20.39 -6.51
C PRO A 38 -12.36 -20.51 -6.59
N ASP A 39 -11.86 -20.90 -7.75
CA ASP A 39 -10.45 -21.24 -8.01
C ASP A 39 -9.62 -19.95 -8.14
N ASN A 40 -9.58 -19.16 -7.07
CA ASN A 40 -8.81 -17.92 -6.98
C ASN A 40 -7.33 -18.32 -6.85
N PRO A 41 -6.49 -18.06 -7.89
CA PRO A 41 -5.15 -18.66 -8.00
C PRO A 41 -4.12 -18.04 -7.03
N GLY A 42 -4.55 -17.11 -6.18
CA GLY A 42 -3.72 -16.25 -5.33
C GLY A 42 -3.58 -16.62 -3.85
N VAL A 43 -4.14 -17.74 -3.37
CA VAL A 43 -4.00 -18.17 -1.96
C VAL A 43 -2.57 -18.68 -1.69
N LYS A 44 -1.66 -17.73 -1.51
CA LYS A 44 -0.24 -17.90 -1.17
C LYS A 44 -0.08 -18.10 0.35
N GLU A 45 1.05 -18.65 0.79
CA GLU A 45 1.36 -18.82 2.23
C GLU A 45 1.58 -17.47 2.96
N GLU A 46 1.54 -16.35 2.22
CA GLU A 46 1.91 -14.97 2.62
C GLU A 46 0.70 -14.10 3.05
N GLN A 47 -0.53 -14.63 3.04
CA GLN A 47 -1.74 -13.86 3.41
C GLN A 47 -1.90 -13.59 4.92
N THR A 48 -1.03 -14.15 5.77
CA THR A 48 -1.05 -13.98 7.23
C THR A 48 0.36 -14.02 7.79
N ASP A 49 0.69 -13.13 8.72
CA ASP A 49 2.00 -13.11 9.38
C ASP A 49 1.92 -12.56 10.83
N ILE A 50 3.01 -12.71 11.60
CA ILE A 50 3.08 -12.35 13.03
C ILE A 50 4.33 -11.51 13.33
N GLY A 51 4.14 -10.28 13.79
CA GLY A 51 5.20 -9.34 14.15
C GLY A 51 5.36 -9.09 15.65
N GLU A 52 6.59 -8.80 16.09
CA GLU A 52 6.94 -8.32 17.45
C GLU A 52 7.13 -6.79 17.50
N LYS A 53 7.38 -6.17 16.34
CA LYS A 53 7.82 -4.77 16.19
C LYS A 53 7.10 -3.99 15.10
N GLY A 54 6.35 -4.65 14.24
CA GLY A 54 5.52 -3.97 13.26
C GLY A 54 4.64 -4.96 12.51
N MET A 55 3.67 -4.42 11.80
CA MET A 55 2.78 -5.19 10.93
C MET A 55 2.31 -4.31 9.79
N VAL A 56 2.36 -4.82 8.57
CA VAL A 56 1.81 -4.16 7.38
C VAL A 56 0.89 -5.15 6.67
N VAL A 57 -0.34 -4.73 6.38
CA VAL A 57 -1.34 -5.56 5.69
C VAL A 57 -2.03 -4.73 4.62
N THR A 58 -1.89 -5.12 3.36
CA THR A 58 -2.45 -4.38 2.21
C THR A 58 -2.97 -5.34 1.13
N ALA A 59 -3.78 -4.84 0.20
CA ALA A 59 -4.33 -5.61 -0.91
C ALA A 59 -3.31 -6.02 -2.00
N HIS A 60 -2.06 -5.51 -1.97
CA HIS A 60 -1.04 -5.80 -2.99
C HIS A 60 0.34 -6.14 -2.38
N PRO A 61 1.05 -7.19 -2.84
CA PRO A 61 2.34 -7.59 -2.25
C PRO A 61 3.40 -6.48 -2.25
N GLU A 62 3.63 -5.83 -3.39
CA GLU A 62 4.63 -4.77 -3.57
C GLU A 62 4.40 -3.56 -2.66
N ALA A 63 3.13 -3.17 -2.45
CA ALA A 63 2.80 -2.09 -1.53
C ALA A 63 3.04 -2.50 -0.07
N THR A 64 2.79 -3.77 0.27
CA THR A 64 3.04 -4.34 1.60
C THR A 64 4.54 -4.35 1.92
N GLU A 65 5.40 -4.78 0.97
CA GLU A 65 6.86 -4.76 1.14
C GLU A 65 7.41 -3.33 1.22
N ILE A 66 6.89 -2.38 0.44
CA ILE A 66 7.28 -0.96 0.54
C ILE A 66 6.95 -0.39 1.92
N GLY A 67 5.76 -0.69 2.46
CA GLY A 67 5.38 -0.30 3.81
C GLY A 67 6.27 -0.94 4.87
N ALA A 68 6.59 -2.22 4.72
CA ALA A 68 7.47 -2.95 5.64
C ALA A 68 8.89 -2.37 5.63
N GLU A 69 9.44 -2.07 4.46
CA GLU A 69 10.77 -1.51 4.30
C GLU A 69 10.89 -0.09 4.87
N VAL A 70 9.85 0.75 4.76
CA VAL A 70 9.83 2.06 5.45
C VAL A 70 9.90 1.90 6.97
N LEU A 71 9.22 0.91 7.55
CA LEU A 71 9.36 0.60 8.97
C LEU A 71 10.78 0.10 9.31
N ARG A 72 11.38 -0.80 8.51
CA ARG A 72 12.77 -1.27 8.71
C ARG A 72 13.79 -0.12 8.69
N GLN A 73 13.56 0.87 7.82
CA GLN A 73 14.39 2.09 7.73
C GLN A 73 14.17 3.08 8.90
N GLY A 74 13.24 2.78 9.82
CA GLY A 74 12.98 3.57 11.02
C GLY A 74 11.86 4.60 10.88
N GLY A 75 11.08 4.56 9.80
CA GLY A 75 9.80 5.28 9.70
C GLY A 75 8.73 4.68 10.62
N ASN A 76 7.64 5.42 10.82
CA ASN A 76 6.51 5.02 11.66
C ASN A 76 5.27 4.59 10.85
N ALA A 77 4.17 4.27 11.55
CA ALA A 77 2.95 3.80 10.90
C ALA A 77 2.36 4.79 9.86
N MET A 78 2.54 6.11 10.04
CA MET A 78 2.10 7.13 9.08
C MET A 78 3.08 7.27 7.90
N ASP A 79 4.39 7.19 8.15
CA ASP A 79 5.42 7.19 7.10
C ASP A 79 5.20 6.01 6.13
N ALA A 80 5.04 4.81 6.70
CA ALA A 80 4.73 3.60 5.94
C ALA A 80 3.39 3.72 5.21
N ALA A 81 2.35 4.27 5.84
CA ALA A 81 1.04 4.47 5.20
C ALA A 81 1.10 5.40 3.99
N ALA A 82 1.91 6.46 4.03
CA ALA A 82 2.08 7.35 2.88
C ALA A 82 2.82 6.66 1.72
N ALA A 83 3.86 5.86 2.00
CA ALA A 83 4.55 5.08 0.98
C ALA A 83 3.65 3.98 0.37
N ILE A 84 2.85 3.29 1.19
CA ILE A 84 1.85 2.30 0.75
C ILE A 84 0.83 2.97 -0.18
N GLN A 85 0.27 4.12 0.19
CA GLN A 85 -0.70 4.84 -0.65
C GLN A 85 -0.12 5.21 -2.02
N LEU A 86 1.14 5.68 -2.06
CA LEU A 86 1.82 6.05 -3.31
C LEU A 86 2.12 4.81 -4.16
N ALA A 87 2.49 3.68 -3.54
CA ALA A 87 2.65 2.41 -4.23
C ALA A 87 1.32 1.88 -4.80
N LEU A 88 0.23 1.90 -4.01
CA LEU A 88 -1.11 1.48 -4.44
C LEU A 88 -1.67 2.32 -5.59
N ASN A 89 -1.33 3.61 -5.67
CA ASN A 89 -1.63 4.43 -6.86
C ASN A 89 -0.98 3.84 -8.14
N VAL A 90 0.16 3.17 -8.05
CA VAL A 90 0.83 2.54 -9.19
C VAL A 90 0.27 1.15 -9.46
N VAL A 91 0.13 0.31 -8.43
CA VAL A 91 -0.16 -1.13 -8.59
C VAL A 91 -1.65 -1.49 -8.52
N GLU A 92 -2.46 -0.69 -7.82
CA GLU A 92 -3.94 -0.72 -7.86
C GLU A 92 -4.54 0.62 -8.40
N PRO A 93 -4.15 1.10 -9.61
CA PRO A 93 -4.62 2.38 -10.19
C PRO A 93 -6.11 2.37 -10.53
N GLN A 94 -6.74 1.20 -10.48
CA GLN A 94 -8.18 1.00 -10.60
C GLN A 94 -8.93 1.23 -9.28
N MET A 95 -8.26 1.22 -8.12
CA MET A 95 -8.90 1.28 -6.80
C MET A 95 -8.69 2.60 -6.06
N SER A 96 -7.52 3.24 -6.22
CA SER A 96 -7.17 4.46 -5.46
C SER A 96 -6.06 5.29 -6.13
N GLY A 97 -5.90 6.54 -5.68
CA GLY A 97 -4.75 7.36 -6.04
C GLY A 97 -4.87 8.83 -5.64
N ILE A 98 -3.88 9.63 -6.03
CA ILE A 98 -3.82 11.08 -5.76
C ILE A 98 -4.94 11.88 -6.46
N GLY A 99 -5.62 11.29 -7.45
CA GLY A 99 -6.80 11.85 -8.12
C GLY A 99 -8.15 11.45 -7.49
N GLY A 100 -8.13 10.83 -6.31
CA GLY A 100 -9.30 10.62 -5.44
C GLY A 100 -9.03 11.06 -4.00
N GLY A 101 -9.63 10.35 -3.06
CA GLY A 101 -9.66 10.71 -1.64
C GLY A 101 -9.74 9.49 -0.72
N GLY A 102 -10.00 9.75 0.55
CA GLY A 102 -10.09 8.69 1.56
C GLY A 102 -10.04 9.18 3.00
N PHE A 103 -9.94 8.23 3.91
CA PHE A 103 -10.01 8.46 5.35
C PHE A 103 -8.90 7.72 6.09
N ILE A 104 -8.08 8.48 6.83
CA ILE A 104 -7.01 7.95 7.68
C ILE A 104 -7.51 7.96 9.12
N MET A 105 -7.64 6.78 9.73
CA MET A 105 -7.67 6.68 11.20
C MET A 105 -6.25 6.45 11.73
N TYR A 106 -5.85 7.27 12.70
CA TYR A 106 -4.55 7.15 13.38
C TYR A 106 -4.77 6.90 14.87
N TYR A 107 -4.15 5.85 15.43
CA TYR A 107 -4.00 5.67 16.87
C TYR A 107 -2.58 6.08 17.28
N ASP A 108 -2.49 7.07 18.16
CA ASP A 108 -1.24 7.55 18.76
C ASP A 108 -0.98 6.80 20.08
N ALA A 109 0.18 6.13 20.17
CA ALA A 109 0.56 5.38 21.37
C ALA A 109 1.08 6.26 22.53
N GLU A 110 1.50 7.51 22.30
CA GLU A 110 1.92 8.42 23.36
C GLU A 110 0.70 9.04 24.08
N THR A 111 -0.31 9.53 23.35
CA THR A 111 -1.55 10.06 23.95
C THR A 111 -2.58 8.99 24.29
N LYS A 112 -2.58 7.87 23.56
CA LYS A 112 -3.65 6.84 23.52
C LYS A 112 -4.98 7.32 22.95
N GLU A 113 -4.93 8.33 22.08
CA GLU A 113 -6.10 8.88 21.41
C GLU A 113 -6.21 8.34 19.96
N VAL A 114 -7.45 8.28 19.45
CA VAL A 114 -7.75 7.90 18.07
C VAL A 114 -8.20 9.16 17.33
N PHE A 115 -7.54 9.46 16.22
CA PHE A 115 -7.79 10.62 15.38
C PHE A 115 -8.34 10.21 14.01
N VAL A 116 -9.11 11.10 13.39
CA VAL A 116 -9.53 11.00 11.99
C VAL A 116 -8.91 12.17 11.22
N LEU A 117 -8.18 11.86 10.14
CA LEU A 117 -7.81 12.81 9.10
C LEU A 117 -8.65 12.51 7.86
N ASN A 118 -9.55 13.43 7.55
CA ASN A 118 -10.51 13.33 6.46
C ASN A 118 -9.93 13.98 5.20
N SER A 119 -9.75 13.16 4.16
CA SER A 119 -9.35 13.57 2.82
C SER A 119 -10.39 13.21 1.77
N ARG A 120 -11.68 13.28 2.13
CA ARG A 120 -12.81 13.13 1.21
C ARG A 120 -12.81 14.27 0.20
N GLU A 121 -13.16 13.93 -1.03
CA GLU A 121 -13.33 14.88 -2.11
C GLU A 121 -14.46 15.88 -1.80
N LYS A 122 -14.29 17.11 -2.27
CA LYS A 122 -15.29 18.19 -2.13
C LYS A 122 -15.85 18.51 -3.51
N ALA A 123 -17.15 18.79 -3.60
CA ALA A 123 -17.77 19.23 -4.85
C ALA A 123 -17.17 20.58 -5.31
N PRO A 124 -16.98 20.82 -6.62
CA PRO A 124 -16.65 22.15 -7.14
C PRO A 124 -17.54 23.27 -6.61
N GLY A 125 -16.98 24.48 -6.47
CA GLY A 125 -17.74 25.69 -6.18
C GLY A 125 -18.75 26.06 -7.28
N GLY A 126 -18.64 25.43 -8.47
CA GLY A 126 -19.60 25.48 -9.57
C GLY A 126 -20.54 24.27 -9.69
N ALA A 127 -20.60 23.37 -8.71
CA ALA A 127 -21.61 22.31 -8.68
C ALA A 127 -23.01 22.89 -8.38
N THR A 128 -24.08 22.21 -8.81
CA THR A 128 -25.47 22.58 -8.50
C THR A 128 -26.27 21.34 -8.12
N GLU A 129 -27.34 21.52 -7.35
CA GLU A 129 -28.22 20.41 -6.92
C GLU A 129 -28.77 19.63 -8.12
N ASP A 130 -29.13 20.33 -9.21
CA ASP A 130 -29.69 19.78 -10.43
C ASP A 130 -28.65 19.24 -11.44
N MET A 131 -27.34 19.25 -11.12
CA MET A 131 -26.29 18.94 -12.11
C MET A 131 -26.35 17.51 -12.67
N PHE A 132 -27.05 16.60 -12.00
CA PHE A 132 -27.27 15.22 -12.45
C PHE A 132 -28.61 14.97 -13.15
N ILE A 133 -29.46 16.00 -13.29
CA ILE A 133 -30.75 15.92 -13.99
C ILE A 133 -30.58 16.30 -15.46
N ASP A 134 -31.18 15.53 -16.37
CA ASP A 134 -31.26 15.89 -17.79
C ASP A 134 -32.34 16.96 -18.02
N PRO A 135 -31.99 18.19 -18.46
CA PRO A 135 -32.95 19.27 -18.67
C PRO A 135 -33.87 19.06 -19.88
N GLU A 136 -33.67 18.04 -20.74
CA GLU A 136 -34.64 17.67 -21.79
C GLU A 136 -35.75 16.73 -21.30
N THR A 137 -35.52 15.94 -20.24
CA THR A 137 -36.48 14.96 -19.69
C THR A 137 -37.03 15.35 -18.32
N GLY A 138 -36.19 15.86 -17.43
CA GLY A 138 -36.48 16.04 -16.00
C GLY A 138 -36.14 14.81 -15.14
N ASP A 139 -35.60 13.75 -15.75
CA ASP A 139 -35.13 12.53 -15.07
C ASP A 139 -33.60 12.63 -14.83
N PRO A 140 -33.01 11.88 -13.87
CA PRO A 140 -31.56 11.77 -13.75
C PRO A 140 -30.88 11.25 -15.01
N PHE A 141 -29.69 11.77 -15.33
CA PHE A 141 -28.83 11.16 -16.35
C PHE A 141 -28.49 9.70 -15.95
N PRO A 142 -28.46 8.74 -16.89
CA PRO A 142 -28.13 7.35 -16.59
C PRO A 142 -26.81 7.23 -15.82
N PHE A 143 -26.78 6.42 -14.77
CA PHE A 143 -25.63 6.29 -13.87
C PHE A 143 -24.28 6.12 -14.61
N ALA A 144 -24.24 5.27 -15.64
CA ALA A 144 -23.04 5.05 -16.45
C ALA A 144 -22.57 6.29 -17.26
N ASP A 145 -23.50 7.14 -17.70
CA ASP A 145 -23.17 8.40 -18.39
C ASP A 145 -22.71 9.47 -17.39
N ARG A 146 -23.22 9.45 -16.14
CA ARG A 146 -22.73 10.33 -15.06
C ARG A 146 -21.31 9.97 -14.63
N VAL A 147 -21.02 8.68 -14.41
CA VAL A 147 -19.68 8.18 -14.04
C VAL A 147 -18.59 8.64 -15.01
N GLU A 148 -18.82 8.56 -16.31
CA GLU A 148 -17.81 8.97 -17.31
C GLU A 148 -17.73 10.49 -17.55
N SER A 149 -18.52 11.31 -16.85
CA SER A 149 -18.61 12.75 -17.08
C SER A 149 -17.76 13.57 -16.11
N GLY A 150 -17.32 14.77 -16.53
CA GLY A 150 -16.66 15.75 -15.66
C GLY A 150 -17.52 16.22 -14.48
N LEU A 151 -18.84 16.04 -14.53
CA LEU A 151 -19.78 16.35 -13.44
C LEU A 151 -19.56 15.45 -12.22
N SER A 152 -18.99 14.26 -12.40
CA SER A 152 -18.73 13.31 -11.32
C SER A 152 -17.46 13.59 -10.52
N VAL A 153 -16.55 14.44 -11.02
CA VAL A 153 -15.19 14.54 -10.48
C VAL A 153 -15.14 15.50 -9.28
N GLY A 154 -14.94 14.94 -8.09
CA GLY A 154 -14.69 15.68 -6.87
C GLY A 154 -13.24 16.16 -6.79
N VAL A 155 -13.02 17.25 -6.04
CA VAL A 155 -11.70 17.86 -5.84
C VAL A 155 -10.80 16.88 -5.06
N PRO A 156 -9.70 16.35 -5.62
CA PRO A 156 -8.99 15.21 -5.03
C PRO A 156 -8.26 15.50 -3.70
N GLY A 157 -8.50 14.67 -2.69
CA GLY A 157 -7.98 14.85 -1.34
C GLY A 157 -6.73 14.04 -0.98
N THR A 158 -6.49 12.87 -1.60
CA THR A 158 -5.50 11.89 -1.13
C THR A 158 -4.10 12.47 -0.94
N LEU A 159 -3.58 13.24 -1.90
CA LEU A 159 -2.23 13.82 -1.80
C LEU A 159 -2.12 14.85 -0.66
N LYS A 160 -3.19 15.60 -0.38
CA LYS A 160 -3.25 16.52 0.77
C LYS A 160 -3.36 15.76 2.09
N GLY A 161 -4.10 14.65 2.11
CA GLY A 161 -4.17 13.71 3.25
C GLY A 161 -2.79 13.17 3.62
N LEU A 162 -1.99 12.76 2.62
CA LEU A 162 -0.61 12.34 2.86
C LEU A 162 0.27 13.48 3.40
N GLU A 163 0.19 14.69 2.81
CA GLU A 163 0.99 15.82 3.27
C GLU A 163 0.66 16.23 4.71
N ASP A 164 -0.62 16.40 5.05
CA ASP A 164 -1.01 16.84 6.39
C ASP A 164 -0.88 15.74 7.44
N GLY A 165 -1.07 14.45 7.07
CA GLY A 165 -0.80 13.31 7.95
C GLY A 165 0.69 13.14 8.26
N LEU A 166 1.57 13.22 7.25
CA LEU A 166 3.02 13.24 7.46
C LEU A 166 3.48 14.48 8.25
N LYS A 167 2.79 15.61 8.12
CA LYS A 167 3.08 16.85 8.87
C LYS A 167 2.71 16.76 10.36
N GLU A 168 1.65 16.02 10.70
CA GLU A 168 1.19 15.86 12.09
C GLU A 168 1.85 14.68 12.80
N TRP A 169 2.02 13.54 12.12
CA TRP A 169 2.49 12.28 12.72
C TRP A 169 3.75 11.69 12.08
N GLY A 170 4.14 12.09 10.87
CA GLY A 170 5.28 11.50 10.15
C GLY A 170 6.64 11.84 10.75
N THR A 171 7.62 10.96 10.51
CA THR A 171 9.04 11.17 10.85
C THR A 171 9.93 11.29 9.61
N MET A 172 9.45 10.85 8.45
CA MET A 172 10.12 10.94 7.14
C MET A 172 9.40 11.95 6.24
N SER A 173 10.09 12.49 5.24
CA SER A 173 9.48 13.43 4.30
C SER A 173 8.81 12.73 3.11
N LEU A 174 7.81 13.39 2.51
CA LEU A 174 7.23 12.97 1.23
C LEU A 174 8.28 12.90 0.10
N GLU A 175 9.40 13.62 0.21
CA GLU A 175 10.53 13.53 -0.73
C GLU A 175 11.25 12.16 -0.65
N GLU A 176 11.32 11.58 0.55
CA GLU A 176 11.95 10.27 0.80
C GLU A 176 10.98 9.12 0.48
N LEU A 177 9.72 9.23 0.91
CA LEU A 177 8.71 8.16 0.82
C LEU A 177 8.15 7.90 -0.58
N ILE A 178 8.36 8.82 -1.54
CA ILE A 178 7.81 8.73 -2.91
C ILE A 178 8.70 7.96 -3.90
N ASP A 179 9.98 7.71 -3.58
CA ASP A 179 10.91 7.06 -4.51
C ASP A 179 10.49 5.63 -4.95
N PRO A 180 10.01 4.73 -4.07
CA PRO A 180 9.57 3.40 -4.48
C PRO A 180 8.40 3.45 -5.49
N ALA A 181 7.48 4.41 -5.34
CA ALA A 181 6.39 4.61 -6.30
C ALA A 181 6.86 5.22 -7.63
N ILE A 182 7.92 6.03 -7.61
CA ILE A 182 8.60 6.51 -8.83
C ILE A 182 9.25 5.34 -9.58
N GLU A 183 9.94 4.44 -8.87
CA GLU A 183 10.61 3.27 -9.45
C GLU A 183 9.61 2.29 -10.06
N LEU A 184 8.56 1.91 -9.31
CA LEU A 184 7.47 1.05 -9.81
C LEU A 184 6.78 1.64 -11.06
N ALA A 185 6.62 2.96 -11.15
CA ALA A 185 5.96 3.59 -12.29
C ALA A 185 6.88 3.76 -13.52
N GLU A 186 8.20 3.91 -13.32
CA GLU A 186 9.19 4.10 -14.41
C GLU A 186 9.76 2.77 -14.96
N GLU A 187 10.12 1.82 -14.10
CA GLU A 187 10.60 0.50 -14.53
C GLU A 187 9.42 -0.43 -14.89
N GLY A 188 8.28 -0.23 -14.24
CA GLY A 188 7.03 -0.97 -14.43
C GLY A 188 6.93 -2.23 -13.56
N HIS A 189 5.69 -2.66 -13.31
CA HIS A 189 5.37 -3.88 -12.59
C HIS A 189 4.55 -4.84 -13.46
N ASN A 190 4.45 -6.10 -13.05
CA ASN A 190 3.58 -7.05 -13.74
C ASN A 190 2.13 -6.76 -13.36
N VAL A 191 1.23 -6.77 -14.35
CA VAL A 191 -0.21 -6.77 -14.14
C VAL A 191 -0.61 -8.10 -13.51
N ASN A 192 -1.32 -8.08 -12.37
CA ASN A 192 -1.89 -9.28 -11.77
C ASN A 192 -3.29 -9.61 -12.33
N TRP A 193 -3.88 -10.71 -11.86
CA TRP A 193 -5.18 -11.18 -12.36
C TRP A 193 -6.32 -10.19 -12.06
N ALA A 194 -6.29 -9.52 -10.90
CA ALA A 194 -7.32 -8.58 -10.48
C ALA A 194 -7.30 -7.30 -11.34
N LEU A 195 -6.12 -6.71 -11.53
CA LEU A 195 -5.91 -5.57 -12.42
C LEU A 195 -6.22 -5.95 -13.89
N ALA A 196 -5.84 -7.14 -14.35
CA ALA A 196 -6.18 -7.62 -15.69
C ALA A 196 -7.71 -7.71 -15.92
N ASN A 197 -8.44 -8.29 -14.97
CA ASN A 197 -9.90 -8.38 -15.01
C ASN A 197 -10.57 -6.99 -14.98
N ALA A 198 -10.06 -6.08 -14.15
CA ALA A 198 -10.51 -4.70 -14.09
C ALA A 198 -10.30 -3.96 -15.42
N ILE A 199 -9.12 -4.11 -16.04
CA ILE A 199 -8.79 -3.50 -17.35
C ILE A 199 -9.64 -4.10 -18.47
N GLU A 200 -9.80 -5.43 -18.56
CA GLU A 200 -10.61 -6.05 -19.62
C GLU A 200 -12.10 -5.66 -19.50
N SER A 201 -12.63 -5.59 -18.27
CA SER A 201 -14.02 -5.17 -18.00
C SER A 201 -14.25 -3.68 -18.31
N ASN A 202 -13.31 -2.81 -17.94
CA ASN A 202 -13.40 -1.36 -18.18
C ASN A 202 -12.81 -0.90 -19.51
N ALA A 203 -12.35 -1.81 -20.38
CA ALA A 203 -11.66 -1.47 -21.63
C ALA A 203 -12.42 -0.49 -22.53
N THR A 204 -13.76 -0.52 -22.50
CA THR A 204 -14.61 0.40 -23.27
C THR A 204 -14.63 1.81 -22.68
N LYS A 205 -14.60 1.96 -21.34
CA LYS A 205 -14.46 3.24 -20.63
C LYS A 205 -13.07 3.82 -20.89
N LEU A 206 -12.04 3.05 -20.57
CA LEU A 206 -10.62 3.44 -20.72
C LEU A 206 -10.24 3.82 -22.15
N SER A 207 -10.78 3.15 -23.18
CA SER A 207 -10.48 3.46 -24.59
C SER A 207 -11.00 4.82 -25.09
N LYS A 208 -11.78 5.55 -24.29
CA LYS A 208 -12.31 6.88 -24.63
C LYS A 208 -11.33 8.01 -24.29
N THR A 209 -10.44 7.78 -23.31
CA THR A 209 -9.63 8.80 -22.66
C THR A 209 -8.12 8.56 -22.88
N GLU A 210 -7.26 9.37 -22.27
CA GLU A 210 -5.81 9.15 -22.25
C GLU A 210 -5.43 7.80 -21.60
N ALA A 211 -6.23 7.29 -20.66
CA ALA A 211 -5.99 6.02 -19.96
C ALA A 211 -5.88 4.81 -20.91
N GLY A 212 -6.58 4.84 -22.04
CA GLY A 212 -6.53 3.82 -23.08
C GLY A 212 -5.15 3.69 -23.75
N LYS A 213 -4.25 4.67 -23.61
CA LYS A 213 -2.86 4.56 -24.07
C LYS A 213 -2.01 3.70 -23.15
N VAL A 214 -2.33 3.69 -21.86
CA VAL A 214 -1.61 2.98 -20.79
C VAL A 214 -2.16 1.56 -20.62
N PHE A 215 -3.47 1.44 -20.36
CA PHE A 215 -4.09 0.17 -19.99
C PHE A 215 -4.67 -0.63 -21.17
N VAL A 216 -4.96 0.03 -22.30
CA VAL A 216 -5.54 -0.61 -23.50
C VAL A 216 -4.66 -0.40 -24.75
N PRO A 217 -3.33 -0.55 -24.67
CA PRO A 217 -2.40 -0.11 -25.71
C PRO A 217 -2.68 -0.76 -27.07
N ASN A 218 -2.79 0.07 -28.11
CA ASN A 218 -3.19 -0.32 -29.48
C ASN A 218 -4.62 -0.91 -29.58
N GLY A 219 -5.49 -0.66 -28.60
CA GLY A 219 -6.85 -1.21 -28.54
C GLY A 219 -6.89 -2.66 -28.06
N GLN A 220 -5.91 -3.09 -27.25
CA GLN A 220 -5.90 -4.39 -26.58
C GLN A 220 -5.68 -4.18 -25.08
N PRO A 221 -6.56 -4.69 -24.20
CA PRO A 221 -6.34 -4.74 -22.75
C PRO A 221 -5.00 -5.40 -22.41
N LEU A 222 -4.25 -4.82 -21.47
CA LEU A 222 -3.18 -5.52 -20.76
C LEU A 222 -3.76 -6.73 -20.01
N LYS A 223 -2.94 -7.77 -19.82
CA LYS A 223 -3.33 -9.05 -19.22
C LYS A 223 -2.38 -9.44 -18.08
N GLU A 224 -2.80 -10.44 -17.30
CA GLU A 224 -1.96 -11.04 -16.26
C GLU A 224 -0.58 -11.41 -16.82
N GLY A 225 0.48 -10.88 -16.20
CA GLY A 225 1.87 -11.07 -16.62
C GLY A 225 2.36 -10.18 -17.78
N ASP A 226 1.54 -9.26 -18.30
CA ASP A 226 2.06 -8.13 -19.10
C ASP A 226 2.70 -7.08 -18.17
N LEU A 227 3.70 -6.34 -18.67
CA LEU A 227 4.36 -5.25 -17.94
C LEU A 227 3.59 -3.94 -18.11
N LEU A 228 3.12 -3.36 -17.01
CA LEU A 228 2.53 -2.02 -16.94
C LEU A 228 3.61 -0.99 -16.58
N VAL A 229 3.85 -0.05 -17.48
CA VAL A 229 4.76 1.10 -17.30
C VAL A 229 3.95 2.39 -17.37
N GLN A 230 4.19 3.32 -16.46
CA GLN A 230 3.36 4.52 -16.25
C GLN A 230 4.24 5.79 -16.29
N GLU A 231 4.92 6.01 -17.42
CA GLU A 231 5.92 7.09 -17.61
C GLU A 231 5.43 8.49 -17.15
N ASP A 232 4.18 8.85 -17.46
CA ASP A 232 3.60 10.15 -17.08
C ASP A 232 3.25 10.24 -15.58
N LEU A 233 2.90 9.12 -14.92
CA LEU A 233 2.70 9.07 -13.46
C LEU A 233 4.04 9.16 -12.73
N ALA A 234 5.07 8.44 -13.21
CA ALA A 234 6.44 8.55 -12.70
C ALA A 234 6.97 10.00 -12.83
N LYS A 235 6.69 10.68 -13.94
CA LYS A 235 6.95 12.11 -14.14
C LYS A 235 6.19 12.97 -13.11
N THR A 236 4.92 12.69 -12.85
CA THR A 236 4.11 13.39 -11.83
C THR A 236 4.69 13.25 -10.42
N PHE A 237 5.05 12.03 -10.02
CA PHE A 237 5.67 11.79 -8.72
C PHE A 237 7.06 12.45 -8.60
N LYS A 238 7.90 12.39 -9.65
CA LYS A 238 9.17 13.16 -9.70
C LYS A 238 8.96 14.67 -9.58
N LEU A 239 7.86 15.19 -10.12
CA LEU A 239 7.51 16.61 -10.06
C LEU A 239 7.03 17.03 -8.65
N ILE A 240 6.20 16.19 -8.01
CA ILE A 240 5.79 16.35 -6.61
C ILE A 240 7.02 16.26 -5.68
N LYS A 241 7.95 15.33 -5.96
CA LYS A 241 9.23 15.22 -5.25
C LYS A 241 10.08 16.49 -5.34
N GLU A 242 10.27 17.06 -6.54
CA GLU A 242 11.10 18.25 -6.74
C GLU A 242 10.47 19.53 -6.15
N LYS A 243 9.13 19.65 -6.14
CA LYS A 243 8.43 20.93 -5.93
C LYS A 243 7.41 20.96 -4.80
N GLY A 244 7.15 19.84 -4.12
CA GLY A 244 6.08 19.68 -3.14
C GLY A 244 4.68 19.57 -3.78
N THR A 245 3.64 19.40 -2.97
CA THR A 245 2.26 19.15 -3.44
C THR A 245 1.62 20.31 -4.21
N ASP A 246 2.13 21.54 -4.08
CA ASP A 246 1.58 22.75 -4.72
C ASP A 246 1.48 22.63 -6.26
N VAL A 247 2.28 21.76 -6.90
CA VAL A 247 2.15 21.47 -8.35
C VAL A 247 0.81 20.84 -8.74
N PHE A 248 0.20 20.10 -7.81
CA PHE A 248 -1.08 19.40 -7.96
C PHE A 248 -2.28 20.29 -7.65
N TYR A 249 -2.14 21.21 -6.69
CA TYR A 249 -3.24 22.06 -6.22
C TYR A 249 -3.23 23.50 -6.76
N ASN A 250 -2.10 23.99 -7.27
CA ASN A 250 -1.91 25.39 -7.69
C ASN A 250 -0.91 25.55 -8.87
N GLY A 251 -0.37 24.45 -9.43
CA GLY A 251 0.68 24.45 -10.45
C GLY A 251 0.32 23.79 -11.79
N GLU A 252 1.31 23.13 -12.41
CA GLU A 252 1.23 22.66 -13.80
C GLU A 252 0.48 21.34 -14.00
N ILE A 253 0.25 20.56 -12.94
CA ILE A 253 -0.70 19.44 -12.94
C ILE A 253 -2.12 19.97 -12.72
N ALA A 254 -2.28 20.87 -11.74
CA ALA A 254 -3.56 21.46 -11.36
C ALA A 254 -4.35 22.01 -12.56
N GLN A 255 -3.69 22.81 -13.40
CA GLN A 255 -4.31 23.36 -14.61
C GLN A 255 -4.73 22.25 -15.59
N SER A 256 -3.93 21.20 -15.77
CA SER A 256 -4.26 20.11 -16.69
C SER A 256 -5.38 19.21 -16.17
N LEU A 257 -5.57 19.14 -14.84
CA LEU A 257 -6.69 18.44 -14.21
C LEU A 257 -7.98 19.23 -14.43
N VAL A 258 -7.95 20.54 -14.16
CA VAL A 258 -9.07 21.46 -14.44
C VAL A 258 -9.45 21.46 -15.92
N ASP A 259 -8.47 21.51 -16.82
CA ASP A 259 -8.70 21.46 -18.27
C ASP A 259 -9.40 20.15 -18.68
N GLU A 260 -8.95 18.99 -18.19
CA GLU A 260 -9.57 17.67 -18.48
C GLU A 260 -11.00 17.57 -17.92
N VAL A 261 -11.24 18.05 -16.69
CA VAL A 261 -12.58 18.04 -16.07
C VAL A 261 -13.53 18.96 -16.85
N GLN A 262 -13.10 20.15 -17.26
CA GLN A 262 -13.93 21.12 -18.00
C GLN A 262 -14.20 20.68 -19.45
N ASP A 263 -13.21 20.12 -20.16
CA ASP A 263 -13.42 19.61 -21.53
C ASP A 263 -14.39 18.40 -21.56
N ASN A 264 -14.52 17.67 -20.44
CA ASN A 264 -15.52 16.61 -20.23
C ASN A 264 -16.81 17.09 -19.49
N GLY A 265 -17.03 18.41 -19.40
CA GLY A 265 -18.30 19.02 -18.96
C GLY A 265 -18.45 19.29 -17.47
N GLY A 266 -17.41 19.08 -16.66
CA GLY A 266 -17.39 19.41 -15.23
C GLY A 266 -17.20 20.91 -14.95
N SER A 267 -17.46 21.30 -13.70
CA SER A 267 -17.45 22.69 -13.25
C SER A 267 -16.27 23.09 -12.35
N MET A 268 -15.34 22.16 -12.08
CA MET A 268 -14.14 22.41 -11.26
C MET A 268 -13.25 23.51 -11.84
N ASP A 269 -12.74 24.41 -11.00
CA ASP A 269 -11.76 25.42 -11.41
C ASP A 269 -10.46 25.44 -10.55
N MET A 270 -9.54 26.34 -10.90
CA MET A 270 -8.25 26.50 -10.24
C MET A 270 -8.33 27.07 -8.80
N GLN A 271 -9.48 27.59 -8.38
CA GLN A 271 -9.72 27.97 -6.99
C GLN A 271 -10.24 26.79 -6.17
N ASP A 272 -11.02 25.88 -6.76
CA ASP A 272 -11.49 24.66 -6.08
C ASP A 272 -10.33 23.79 -5.59
N LEU A 273 -9.38 23.44 -6.48
CA LEU A 273 -8.15 22.74 -6.10
C LEU A 273 -7.35 23.50 -5.03
N LYS A 274 -7.28 24.83 -5.15
CA LYS A 274 -6.43 25.68 -4.32
C LYS A 274 -6.99 25.96 -2.92
N GLN A 275 -8.31 25.90 -2.76
CA GLN A 275 -8.97 26.04 -1.46
C GLN A 275 -9.18 24.68 -0.77
N TYR A 276 -8.89 23.57 -1.46
CA TYR A 276 -8.96 22.25 -0.86
C TYR A 276 -8.07 22.14 0.38
N SER A 277 -8.66 21.59 1.43
CA SER A 277 -8.01 21.28 2.70
C SER A 277 -8.69 20.07 3.31
N THR A 278 -7.89 19.26 4.00
CA THR A 278 -8.33 18.12 4.78
C THR A 278 -8.83 18.57 6.14
N ASP A 279 -9.75 17.79 6.72
CA ASP A 279 -10.40 18.11 7.98
C ASP A 279 -9.94 17.14 9.07
N MET A 280 -9.60 17.65 10.26
CA MET A 280 -9.27 16.83 11.43
C MET A 280 -10.53 16.65 12.27
N GLU A 281 -11.02 15.41 12.35
CA GLU A 281 -12.35 15.09 12.87
C GLU A 281 -12.28 14.18 14.11
N THR A 282 -13.34 14.18 14.91
CA THR A 282 -13.48 13.28 16.07
C THR A 282 -14.14 11.98 15.62
N PRO A 283 -13.56 10.79 15.85
CA PRO A 283 -14.18 9.52 15.49
C PRO A 283 -15.52 9.33 16.20
N VAL A 284 -16.49 8.70 15.50
CA VAL A 284 -17.67 8.16 16.19
C VAL A 284 -17.25 7.00 17.07
N LYS A 285 -17.81 6.95 18.29
CA LYS A 285 -17.48 5.93 19.29
C LYS A 285 -18.71 5.12 19.67
N GLY A 286 -18.56 3.80 19.60
CA GLY A 286 -19.49 2.81 20.12
C GLY A 286 -18.85 1.89 21.15
N ASN A 287 -19.64 0.94 21.65
CA ASN A 287 -19.14 -0.19 22.42
C ASN A 287 -19.82 -1.48 21.92
N TYR A 288 -19.07 -2.58 21.87
CA TYR A 288 -19.58 -3.91 21.56
C TYR A 288 -18.95 -4.95 22.49
N LYS A 289 -19.77 -5.62 23.31
CA LYS A 289 -19.36 -6.63 24.30
C LYS A 289 -18.23 -6.18 25.24
N GLY A 290 -18.15 -4.89 25.55
CA GLY A 290 -17.11 -4.29 26.40
C GLY A 290 -15.83 -3.85 25.66
N TYR A 291 -15.81 -3.91 24.32
CA TYR A 291 -14.77 -3.34 23.48
C TYR A 291 -15.23 -1.97 22.95
N ASP A 292 -14.35 -0.98 22.96
CA ASP A 292 -14.65 0.35 22.42
C ASP A 292 -14.35 0.38 20.93
N ILE A 293 -15.37 0.72 20.13
CA ILE A 293 -15.30 0.78 18.67
C ILE A 293 -15.13 2.24 18.26
N TYR A 294 -14.02 2.58 17.59
CA TYR A 294 -13.77 3.90 17.02
C TYR A 294 -13.79 3.79 15.49
N SER A 295 -14.61 4.59 14.81
CA SER A 295 -14.74 4.53 13.36
C SER A 295 -15.07 5.91 12.77
N MET A 296 -15.27 5.97 11.46
CA MET A 296 -15.44 7.22 10.72
C MET A 296 -16.76 7.95 11.01
N PRO A 297 -16.70 9.26 11.35
CA PRO A 297 -17.90 10.12 11.40
C PRO A 297 -18.44 10.42 9.99
N PRO A 298 -19.63 11.03 9.90
CA PRO A 298 -20.07 11.80 8.75
C PRO A 298 -18.94 12.73 8.26
N PRO A 299 -18.67 12.82 6.93
CA PRO A 299 -19.49 12.43 5.79
C PRO A 299 -19.38 10.94 5.41
N SER A 300 -18.76 10.08 6.24
CA SER A 300 -18.98 8.64 6.10
C SER A 300 -20.20 8.20 6.92
N SER A 301 -21.14 7.51 6.27
CA SER A 301 -22.12 6.67 6.97
C SER A 301 -21.46 5.52 7.74
N GLY A 302 -20.29 5.09 7.27
CA GLY A 302 -19.72 3.77 7.56
C GLY A 302 -19.59 3.46 9.05
N GLY A 303 -18.87 4.30 9.78
CA GLY A 303 -18.59 4.05 11.20
C GLY A 303 -19.84 4.07 12.09
N LEU A 304 -20.78 4.98 11.80
CA LEU A 304 -22.01 5.11 12.56
C LEU A 304 -22.94 3.91 12.34
N VAL A 305 -23.07 3.43 11.10
CA VAL A 305 -23.88 2.23 10.78
C VAL A 305 -23.19 0.95 11.29
N VAL A 306 -21.86 0.84 11.25
CA VAL A 306 -21.13 -0.27 11.91
C VAL A 306 -21.45 -0.33 13.40
N ILE A 307 -21.40 0.80 14.11
CA ILE A 307 -21.72 0.87 15.54
C ILE A 307 -23.20 0.54 15.80
N GLN A 308 -24.12 1.04 14.96
CA GLN A 308 -25.54 0.74 15.05
C GLN A 308 -25.82 -0.76 14.90
N LEU A 309 -25.22 -1.40 13.88
CA LEU A 309 -25.32 -2.84 13.63
C LEU A 309 -24.77 -3.66 14.79
N LEU A 310 -23.56 -3.36 15.27
CA LEU A 310 -22.97 -4.05 16.43
C LEU A 310 -23.86 -3.91 17.68
N SER A 311 -24.49 -2.76 17.88
CA SER A 311 -25.45 -2.52 18.97
C SER A 311 -26.70 -3.38 18.84
N MET A 312 -27.24 -3.56 17.62
CA MET A 312 -28.32 -4.51 17.35
C MET A 312 -27.86 -5.96 17.60
N PHE A 313 -26.67 -6.33 17.13
CA PHE A 313 -26.14 -7.70 17.25
C PHE A 313 -25.91 -8.13 18.71
N GLU A 314 -25.53 -7.20 19.58
CA GLU A 314 -25.40 -7.46 21.02
C GLU A 314 -26.77 -7.60 21.70
N GLN A 315 -27.74 -6.72 21.41
CA GLN A 315 -29.09 -6.83 22.00
C GLN A 315 -29.86 -8.06 21.50
N LEU A 316 -29.61 -8.50 20.27
CA LEU A 316 -30.17 -9.75 19.70
C LEU A 316 -29.45 -11.01 20.21
N ASP A 317 -28.26 -10.87 20.81
CA ASP A 317 -27.31 -11.98 21.10
C ASP A 317 -27.24 -12.97 19.93
N LEU A 318 -26.77 -12.50 18.76
CA LEU A 318 -26.61 -13.38 17.57
C LEU A 318 -25.77 -14.63 17.90
N THR A 319 -24.84 -14.48 18.84
CA THR A 319 -23.91 -15.51 19.31
C THR A 319 -24.53 -16.62 20.16
N GLN A 320 -25.84 -16.55 20.46
CA GLN A 320 -26.60 -17.68 21.00
C GLN A 320 -26.81 -18.80 19.96
N TRP A 321 -26.63 -18.50 18.67
CA TRP A 321 -26.80 -19.42 17.55
C TRP A 321 -25.48 -19.78 16.87
N ASP A 322 -25.47 -20.89 16.12
CA ASP A 322 -24.33 -21.27 15.28
C ASP A 322 -24.07 -20.20 14.20
N ILE A 323 -22.78 -19.94 13.91
CA ILE A 323 -22.34 -18.85 13.03
C ILE A 323 -22.86 -18.96 11.59
N ARG A 324 -23.23 -20.17 11.13
CA ARG A 324 -23.86 -20.42 9.83
C ARG A 324 -25.31 -20.91 9.95
N SER A 325 -26.03 -20.56 11.02
CA SER A 325 -27.44 -20.93 11.18
C SER A 325 -28.41 -20.01 10.42
N THR A 326 -29.61 -20.52 10.15
CA THR A 326 -30.74 -19.72 9.63
C THR A 326 -31.11 -18.60 10.59
N GLU A 327 -31.10 -18.91 11.89
CA GLU A 327 -31.42 -17.96 12.95
C GLU A 327 -30.42 -16.80 12.98
N LYS A 328 -29.11 -17.06 12.88
CA LYS A 328 -28.06 -16.02 12.79
C LYS A 328 -28.23 -15.17 11.55
N TYR A 329 -28.26 -15.79 10.36
CA TYR A 329 -28.26 -15.05 9.11
C TYR A 329 -29.56 -14.28 8.85
N HIS A 330 -30.72 -14.75 9.33
CA HIS A 330 -31.97 -13.98 9.28
C HIS A 330 -31.87 -12.69 10.11
N HIS A 331 -31.61 -12.79 11.42
CA HIS A 331 -31.55 -11.59 12.27
C HIS A 331 -30.42 -10.62 11.86
N LEU A 332 -29.34 -11.14 11.27
CA LEU A 332 -28.27 -10.34 10.65
C LEU A 332 -28.79 -9.50 9.47
N VAL A 333 -29.55 -10.10 8.55
CA VAL A 333 -30.11 -9.42 7.36
C VAL A 333 -31.19 -8.41 7.72
N GLU A 334 -32.12 -8.75 8.63
CA GLU A 334 -33.15 -7.79 9.06
C GLU A 334 -32.53 -6.56 9.77
N ALA A 335 -31.46 -6.78 10.53
CA ALA A 335 -30.68 -5.70 11.15
C ALA A 335 -29.97 -4.83 10.09
N TYR A 336 -29.47 -5.41 8.99
CA TYR A 336 -28.99 -4.62 7.85
C TYR A 336 -30.08 -3.72 7.29
N HIS A 337 -31.24 -4.28 6.90
CA HIS A 337 -32.31 -3.47 6.30
C HIS A 337 -32.72 -2.28 7.19
N LEU A 338 -32.87 -2.51 8.51
CA LEU A 338 -33.20 -1.45 9.47
C LEU A 338 -32.11 -0.36 9.56
N ALA A 339 -30.84 -0.74 9.46
CA ALA A 339 -29.71 0.20 9.55
C ALA A 339 -29.42 0.94 8.24
N TYR A 340 -29.63 0.29 7.08
CA TYR A 340 -29.52 0.94 5.76
C TYR A 340 -30.70 1.88 5.47
N ALA A 341 -31.92 1.57 5.95
CA ALA A 341 -33.04 2.51 5.92
C ALA A 341 -32.73 3.77 6.75
N ASP A 342 -32.16 3.62 7.94
CA ASP A 342 -31.72 4.75 8.77
C ASP A 342 -30.58 5.54 8.09
N ARG A 343 -29.62 4.85 7.45
CA ARG A 343 -28.54 5.47 6.65
C ARG A 343 -29.09 6.38 5.54
N GLY A 344 -30.06 5.88 4.77
CA GLY A 344 -30.62 6.59 3.62
C GLY A 344 -31.38 7.88 3.97
N GLN A 345 -31.96 7.94 5.17
CA GLN A 345 -32.72 9.11 5.64
C GLN A 345 -31.86 10.16 6.37
N TYR A 346 -30.83 9.74 7.13
CA TYR A 346 -30.24 10.60 8.18
C TYR A 346 -28.78 11.03 7.98
N MET A 347 -28.08 10.59 6.92
CA MET A 347 -26.62 10.75 6.83
C MET A 347 -26.18 11.60 5.63
N GLY A 348 -25.20 12.49 5.86
CA GLY A 348 -24.68 13.46 4.89
C GLY A 348 -23.42 14.15 5.42
N ASP A 349 -23.04 15.30 4.87
CA ASP A 349 -21.90 16.10 5.38
C ASP A 349 -22.33 17.00 6.55
N GLU A 350 -21.71 16.84 7.72
CA GLU A 350 -22.00 17.63 8.93
C GLU A 350 -21.57 19.11 8.87
N ASN A 351 -20.98 19.57 7.75
CA ASN A 351 -20.88 21.00 7.46
C ASN A 351 -22.18 21.60 6.87
N TYR A 352 -23.16 20.76 6.52
CA TYR A 352 -24.37 21.13 5.77
C TYR A 352 -25.67 20.64 6.41
N ILE A 353 -25.65 19.52 7.16
CA ILE A 353 -26.83 18.98 7.88
C ILE A 353 -26.46 18.39 9.24
N ASP A 354 -27.36 18.46 10.21
CA ASP A 354 -27.21 17.80 11.52
C ASP A 354 -27.52 16.28 11.43
N VAL A 355 -26.56 15.41 11.75
CA VAL A 355 -26.81 13.96 11.83
C VAL A 355 -27.17 13.56 13.28
N PRO A 356 -28.28 12.84 13.54
CA PRO A 356 -28.70 12.42 14.89
C PRO A 356 -27.86 11.25 15.45
N LYS A 357 -26.55 11.48 15.62
CA LYS A 357 -25.53 10.48 15.92
C LYS A 357 -25.76 9.72 17.22
N ASN A 358 -26.16 10.39 18.30
CA ASN A 358 -26.40 9.72 19.58
C ASN A 358 -27.73 8.98 19.55
N GLY A 359 -28.76 9.58 18.95
CA GLY A 359 -30.08 8.98 18.79
C GLY A 359 -30.05 7.66 18.02
N LEU A 360 -29.32 7.61 16.90
CA LEU A 360 -29.19 6.44 16.02
C LEU A 360 -28.56 5.21 16.70
N ILE A 361 -27.71 5.42 17.71
CA ILE A 361 -27.04 4.35 18.48
C ILE A 361 -27.57 4.24 19.93
N HIS A 362 -28.61 5.00 20.29
CA HIS A 362 -29.13 5.01 21.66
C HIS A 362 -29.75 3.64 22.03
N PRO A 363 -29.44 3.05 23.20
CA PRO A 363 -29.88 1.69 23.53
C PRO A 363 -31.40 1.46 23.44
N GLU A 364 -32.22 2.47 23.76
CA GLU A 364 -33.69 2.39 23.64
C GLU A 364 -34.18 2.57 22.19
N TYR A 365 -33.42 3.27 21.34
CA TYR A 365 -33.70 3.35 19.90
C TYR A 365 -33.41 2.01 19.21
N ILE A 366 -32.24 1.43 19.49
CA ILE A 366 -31.87 0.07 19.06
C ILE A 366 -32.95 -0.93 19.51
N ALA A 367 -33.42 -0.85 20.76
CA ALA A 367 -34.49 -1.70 21.28
C ALA A 367 -35.84 -1.51 20.56
N LYS A 368 -36.17 -0.30 20.06
CA LYS A 368 -37.32 -0.07 19.16
C LYS A 368 -37.12 -0.72 17.79
N ARG A 369 -35.94 -0.57 17.17
CA ARG A 369 -35.66 -1.11 15.82
C ARG A 369 -35.68 -2.64 15.81
N ILE A 370 -35.00 -3.31 16.75
CA ILE A 370 -34.99 -4.79 16.80
C ILE A 370 -36.39 -5.40 17.09
N ALA A 371 -37.31 -4.63 17.68
CA ALA A 371 -38.69 -5.07 17.91
C ALA A 371 -39.56 -5.16 16.64
N LEU A 372 -39.04 -4.72 15.48
CA LEU A 372 -39.67 -4.86 14.17
C LEU A 372 -39.37 -6.22 13.50
N ILE A 373 -38.41 -7.00 14.04
CA ILE A 373 -37.99 -8.29 13.49
C ILE A 373 -38.94 -9.41 13.94
N ASP A 374 -39.65 -10.06 13.01
CA ASP A 374 -40.36 -11.33 13.28
C ASP A 374 -39.39 -12.50 13.04
N PRO A 375 -38.99 -13.28 14.06
CA PRO A 375 -38.00 -14.36 13.94
C PRO A 375 -38.42 -15.54 13.03
N ASN A 376 -39.56 -15.45 12.34
CA ASN A 376 -40.10 -16.45 11.42
C ASN A 376 -40.45 -15.88 10.03
N LYS A 377 -40.31 -14.57 9.79
CA LYS A 377 -40.71 -13.91 8.53
C LYS A 377 -39.85 -12.68 8.26
N ALA A 378 -39.40 -12.54 7.01
CA ALA A 378 -38.77 -11.32 6.54
C ALA A 378 -39.71 -10.10 6.64
N ASN A 379 -39.20 -8.94 7.06
CA ASN A 379 -39.94 -7.69 6.99
C ASN A 379 -40.02 -7.21 5.52
N ASP A 380 -41.23 -7.20 4.96
CA ASP A 380 -41.54 -6.75 3.60
C ASP A 380 -41.93 -5.27 3.50
N ASN A 381 -41.77 -4.50 4.59
CA ASN A 381 -42.01 -3.07 4.64
C ASN A 381 -41.02 -2.41 5.63
N VAL A 382 -39.78 -2.16 5.18
CA VAL A 382 -38.71 -1.60 6.02
C VAL A 382 -38.65 -0.08 5.88
N GLU A 383 -39.03 0.64 6.93
CA GLU A 383 -38.99 2.11 7.00
C GLU A 383 -37.81 2.58 7.87
N PRO A 384 -37.27 3.80 7.66
CA PRO A 384 -36.39 4.45 8.64
C PRO A 384 -37.09 4.61 9.99
N GLY A 385 -36.34 4.56 11.09
CA GLY A 385 -36.87 4.85 12.43
C GLY A 385 -36.85 6.35 12.73
N ASN A 386 -37.28 6.73 13.94
CA ASN A 386 -37.12 8.09 14.47
C ASN A 386 -36.04 8.10 15.58
N PRO A 387 -34.78 8.43 15.27
CA PRO A 387 -33.71 8.58 16.26
C PRO A 387 -33.80 9.90 17.03
N CYS A 388 -34.48 10.92 16.49
CA CYS A 388 -34.60 12.26 17.08
C CYS A 388 -35.26 12.25 18.47
N GLU A 389 -36.14 11.29 18.76
CA GLU A 389 -36.71 11.05 20.10
C GLU A 389 -35.64 10.79 21.19
N PHE A 390 -34.43 10.41 20.79
CA PHE A 390 -33.33 10.00 21.68
C PHE A 390 -32.06 10.83 21.49
N GLU A 391 -32.07 11.82 20.60
CA GLU A 391 -30.96 12.75 20.49
C GLU A 391 -30.97 13.71 21.69
N THR A 392 -29.78 14.03 22.20
CA THR A 392 -29.60 14.79 23.46
C THR A 392 -29.07 16.21 23.26
N GLU A 393 -28.76 16.56 22.01
CA GLU A 393 -28.37 17.90 21.57
C GLU A 393 -29.51 18.49 20.72
N GLU A 394 -29.74 19.79 20.79
CA GLU A 394 -30.73 20.47 19.94
C GLU A 394 -30.15 20.56 18.52
N ILE A 395 -30.81 19.89 17.56
CA ILE A 395 -30.44 19.85 16.14
C ILE A 395 -31.61 20.31 15.27
N ASP A 396 -31.37 21.29 14.40
CA ASP A 396 -32.41 22.18 13.86
C ASP A 396 -32.89 21.76 12.45
N ASP A 397 -32.07 21.10 11.63
CA ASP A 397 -32.43 20.82 10.23
C ASP A 397 -33.11 19.44 10.04
N VAL A 398 -32.40 18.33 10.26
CA VAL A 398 -32.88 16.98 9.87
C VAL A 398 -33.99 16.43 10.79
N CYS A 399 -34.08 16.91 12.04
CA CYS A 399 -35.05 16.43 13.02
C CYS A 399 -36.29 17.34 13.19
N ALA A 400 -36.28 18.56 12.64
CA ALA A 400 -37.40 19.50 12.81
C ALA A 400 -38.69 19.06 12.09
N ASP A 401 -38.58 18.43 10.92
CA ASP A 401 -39.75 17.93 10.18
C ASP A 401 -40.55 16.91 11.01
N TYR A 402 -39.87 15.99 11.71
CA TYR A 402 -40.51 15.01 12.58
C TYR A 402 -41.19 15.64 13.81
N ALA A 403 -40.67 16.76 14.32
CA ALA A 403 -41.27 17.46 15.45
C ALA A 403 -42.66 18.04 15.14
N SER A 404 -42.98 18.26 13.85
CA SER A 404 -44.29 18.79 13.42
C SER A 404 -45.44 17.78 13.49
N VAL A 405 -45.15 16.48 13.43
CA VAL A 405 -46.15 15.43 13.16
C VAL A 405 -46.89 14.96 14.43
N GLU A 406 -46.30 15.12 15.62
CA GLU A 406 -46.88 14.61 16.86
C GLU A 406 -48.10 15.40 17.40
N ASP A 407 -48.16 16.72 17.22
CA ASP A 407 -49.07 17.57 18.01
C ASP A 407 -50.56 17.47 17.58
N GLU A 408 -50.83 17.15 16.30
CA GLU A 408 -52.22 16.89 15.85
C GLU A 408 -52.84 15.63 16.49
N SER A 409 -52.01 14.71 17.01
CA SER A 409 -52.48 13.45 17.60
C SER A 409 -53.03 13.56 19.03
N LYS A 410 -52.73 14.65 19.75
CA LYS A 410 -52.92 14.75 21.22
C LYS A 410 -54.03 15.71 21.67
N GLN A 411 -54.60 16.55 20.81
CA GLN A 411 -55.74 17.42 21.15
C GLN A 411 -57.11 16.69 21.08
N GLY A 412 -57.22 15.53 21.75
CA GLY A 412 -58.37 14.63 21.66
C GLY A 412 -59.28 14.58 22.89
N GLU A 413 -58.75 14.59 24.12
CA GLU A 413 -59.56 14.27 25.30
C GLU A 413 -59.00 14.83 26.64
N GLU A 414 -59.45 16.01 27.06
CA GLU A 414 -59.94 16.29 28.43
C GLU A 414 -60.50 17.71 28.54
N GLY A 415 -61.26 18.01 29.60
CA GLY A 415 -61.65 19.39 29.87
C GLY A 415 -62.45 19.60 31.14
N SER A 416 -62.06 20.62 31.93
CA SER A 416 -62.97 21.31 32.86
C SER A 416 -62.40 22.63 33.42
N THR A 417 -63.24 23.68 33.37
CA THR A 417 -63.44 24.76 34.37
C THR A 417 -62.29 25.68 34.83
N GLU A 418 -62.62 26.99 34.82
CA GLU A 418 -62.25 28.04 35.82
C GLU A 418 -60.80 28.59 35.79
N GLU A 419 -60.53 29.89 35.96
CA GLU A 419 -61.39 31.09 36.04
C GLU A 419 -60.55 32.39 35.79
N THR A 420 -61.17 33.48 35.32
CA THR A 420 -60.67 34.89 35.33
C THR A 420 -59.32 35.24 34.66
N GLU A 421 -58.99 36.47 34.26
CA GLU A 421 -59.63 37.67 33.67
C GLU A 421 -58.57 38.81 33.71
N LEU A 422 -58.54 39.67 32.67
CA LEU A 422 -58.10 41.08 32.68
C LEU A 422 -56.60 41.51 32.70
N ASN A 423 -56.16 41.88 31.48
CA ASN A 423 -55.66 43.22 31.06
C ASN A 423 -54.30 43.84 31.51
N GLY A 424 -53.60 44.38 30.51
CA GLY A 424 -52.50 45.37 30.53
C GLY A 424 -51.66 45.21 29.26
N GLU A 425 -51.64 46.07 28.23
CA GLU A 425 -51.32 47.52 28.16
C GLU A 425 -49.91 47.84 28.73
N GLU A 426 -48.97 48.48 28.03
CA GLU A 426 -48.86 48.86 26.60
C GLU A 426 -47.38 49.25 26.27
N ASP A 427 -47.10 49.71 25.04
CA ASP A 427 -45.95 50.56 24.61
C ASP A 427 -44.48 50.05 24.48
N GLU A 428 -43.98 50.13 23.23
CA GLU A 428 -42.74 50.81 22.75
C GLU A 428 -41.31 50.36 23.21
N LYS A 429 -40.21 50.46 22.41
CA LYS A 429 -39.91 50.62 20.96
C LYS A 429 -38.37 50.47 20.70
N GLU A 430 -37.98 50.57 19.42
CA GLU A 430 -36.63 50.72 18.81
C GLU A 430 -36.04 49.42 18.22
N GLU A 431 -36.12 49.19 16.90
CA GLU A 431 -35.41 49.81 15.74
C GLU A 431 -34.07 49.15 15.36
N ALA A 432 -34.16 48.23 14.39
CA ALA A 432 -33.11 47.93 13.41
C ALA A 432 -33.80 47.73 12.05
N GLN A 433 -33.21 48.18 10.94
CA GLN A 433 -33.93 48.37 9.68
C GLN A 433 -33.65 47.25 8.66
N GLU A 434 -34.71 46.72 8.05
CA GLU A 434 -34.62 45.98 6.79
C GLU A 434 -34.20 46.90 5.64
N THR A 435 -33.52 46.34 4.62
CA THR A 435 -33.59 46.84 3.24
C THR A 435 -34.06 45.71 2.33
N LYS A 436 -35.37 45.67 2.06
CA LYS A 436 -35.96 44.74 1.10
C LYS A 436 -35.61 45.12 -0.35
N GLY A 437 -35.36 44.10 -1.18
CA GLY A 437 -35.58 44.18 -2.62
C GLY A 437 -37.02 43.76 -2.94
N GLU A 438 -37.64 44.37 -3.94
CA GLU A 438 -39.01 44.07 -4.37
C GLU A 438 -39.04 42.85 -5.30
N TYR A 439 -40.02 41.96 -5.12
CA TYR A 439 -40.53 41.07 -6.16
C TYR A 439 -42.05 41.27 -6.25
N ASP A 440 -42.56 41.31 -7.48
CA ASP A 440 -43.93 41.72 -7.79
C ASP A 440 -45.00 40.70 -7.36
N GLN A 441 -46.20 41.19 -7.07
CA GLN A 441 -47.40 40.38 -6.88
C GLN A 441 -48.25 40.38 -8.17
N GLU A 442 -48.61 39.20 -8.68
CA GLU A 442 -49.84 38.99 -9.46
C GLU A 442 -50.69 37.89 -8.78
N GLU A 443 -51.99 37.84 -9.12
CA GLU A 443 -53.05 37.37 -8.22
C GLU A 443 -53.35 35.85 -8.26
N ASN A 444 -53.91 35.35 -7.15
CA ASN A 444 -54.43 33.99 -6.95
C ASN A 444 -55.42 33.53 -8.04
N GLU A 445 -55.43 32.22 -8.33
CA GLU A 445 -56.68 31.44 -8.29
C GLU A 445 -56.51 30.26 -7.33
N GLU A 446 -57.49 30.05 -6.44
CA GLU A 446 -57.46 28.98 -5.43
C GLU A 446 -57.79 27.61 -6.05
N ALA A 447 -56.93 26.62 -5.80
CA ALA A 447 -57.23 25.21 -6.04
C ALA A 447 -57.03 24.42 -4.74
N THR A 448 -58.08 24.31 -3.94
CA THR A 448 -58.10 23.40 -2.79
C THR A 448 -57.96 21.97 -3.27
N ASN A 449 -56.87 21.30 -2.93
CA ASN A 449 -56.74 19.85 -3.09
C ASN A 449 -56.07 19.27 -1.85
N ASP A 450 -56.92 18.75 -0.96
CA ASP A 450 -56.56 18.02 0.24
C ASP A 450 -55.62 16.84 -0.14
N GLY A 451 -54.33 16.99 0.18
CA GLY A 451 -53.29 16.00 -0.08
C GLY A 451 -52.49 15.77 1.20
N GLU A 452 -52.40 14.52 1.60
CA GLU A 452 -51.46 14.09 2.64
C GLU A 452 -50.04 14.33 2.11
N ILE A 453 -49.18 15.00 2.88
CA ILE A 453 -47.75 15.10 2.54
C ILE A 453 -47.10 13.78 2.95
N SER A 454 -47.26 12.77 2.10
CA SER A 454 -46.46 11.56 2.14
C SER A 454 -45.05 11.91 1.67
N VAL A 455 -44.15 12.13 2.63
CA VAL A 455 -42.71 12.18 2.38
C VAL A 455 -42.26 10.76 2.06
N GLU A 456 -42.45 10.35 0.80
CA GLU A 456 -41.99 9.05 0.28
C GLU A 456 -40.47 9.09 0.06
N ASN A 457 -39.70 9.29 1.13
CA ASN A 457 -38.23 9.18 1.15
C ASN A 457 -37.76 7.71 1.06
N ASN A 458 -38.40 6.92 0.20
CA ASN A 458 -37.87 5.66 -0.24
C ASN A 458 -36.80 5.97 -1.29
N VAL A 459 -35.54 6.01 -0.84
CA VAL A 459 -34.37 5.95 -1.72
C VAL A 459 -34.31 4.53 -2.30
N GLU A 460 -35.14 4.25 -3.31
CA GLU A 460 -35.01 3.06 -4.13
C GLU A 460 -33.60 3.05 -4.76
N GLU A 461 -32.91 1.91 -4.72
CA GLU A 461 -31.58 1.78 -5.33
C GLU A 461 -31.71 2.05 -6.85
N GLU A 462 -31.04 3.11 -7.32
CA GLU A 462 -31.18 3.61 -8.68
C GLU A 462 -30.93 2.52 -9.73
N GLU A 463 -31.87 2.31 -10.66
CA GLU A 463 -31.81 1.22 -11.65
C GLU A 463 -30.55 1.33 -12.53
N GLY A 464 -29.53 0.56 -12.18
CA GLY A 464 -28.24 0.54 -12.88
C GLY A 464 -27.08 1.23 -12.17
N ARG A 465 -27.21 1.68 -10.91
CA ARG A 465 -26.04 1.96 -10.07
C ARG A 465 -25.20 0.68 -9.95
N VAL A 466 -23.91 0.81 -10.24
CA VAL A 466 -22.92 -0.24 -10.02
C VAL A 466 -22.19 0.09 -8.72
N GLU A 467 -21.98 -0.88 -7.83
CA GLU A 467 -21.27 -0.62 -6.59
C GLU A 467 -19.81 -0.23 -6.82
N GLY A 468 -19.34 0.73 -6.03
CA GLY A 468 -17.96 1.21 -6.06
C GLY A 468 -16.95 0.16 -5.61
N GLU A 469 -15.70 0.33 -6.01
CA GLU A 469 -14.60 -0.51 -5.57
C GLU A 469 -13.37 0.34 -5.20
N THR A 470 -12.64 -0.16 -4.22
CA THR A 470 -11.83 0.65 -3.29
C THR A 470 -10.60 -0.18 -2.89
N THR A 471 -9.67 0.38 -2.12
CA THR A 471 -8.68 -0.41 -1.38
C THR A 471 -8.60 -0.01 0.10
N HIS A 472 -8.25 -0.97 0.95
CA HIS A 472 -8.04 -0.76 2.38
C HIS A 472 -6.70 -1.37 2.79
N PHE A 473 -5.98 -0.68 3.67
CA PHE A 473 -4.77 -1.22 4.28
C PHE A 473 -4.59 -0.72 5.72
N THR A 474 -3.72 -1.42 6.45
CA THR A 474 -3.42 -1.08 7.83
C THR A 474 -1.96 -1.34 8.19
N VAL A 475 -1.44 -0.54 9.12
CA VAL A 475 -0.06 -0.58 9.61
C VAL A 475 -0.06 -0.48 11.13
N ALA A 476 0.85 -1.19 11.79
CA ALA A 476 1.27 -0.92 13.16
C ALA A 476 2.81 -0.88 13.26
N ASP A 477 3.35 -0.05 14.16
CA ASP A 477 4.80 0.18 14.30
C ASP A 477 5.40 -0.24 15.66
N GLN A 478 6.71 -0.03 15.82
CA GLN A 478 7.46 -0.44 17.01
C GLN A 478 7.20 0.41 18.26
N TRP A 479 6.54 1.55 18.10
CA TRP A 479 6.14 2.44 19.19
C TRP A 479 4.69 2.18 19.64
N GLY A 480 3.92 1.45 18.82
CA GLY A 480 2.54 1.05 19.09
C GLY A 480 1.51 1.90 18.35
N ASN A 481 1.93 2.81 17.47
CA ASN A 481 0.99 3.59 16.67
C ASN A 481 0.37 2.69 15.60
N MET A 482 -0.85 3.02 15.18
CA MET A 482 -1.54 2.27 14.13
C MET A 482 -2.21 3.20 13.12
N VAL A 483 -2.19 2.80 11.85
CA VAL A 483 -3.00 3.40 10.78
C VAL A 483 -4.02 2.38 10.30
N SER A 484 -5.27 2.81 10.11
CA SER A 484 -6.29 2.12 9.32
C SER A 484 -6.77 3.10 8.26
N PHE A 485 -6.51 2.81 6.98
CA PHE A 485 -6.71 3.76 5.87
C PHE A 485 -7.51 3.09 4.75
N THR A 486 -8.70 3.64 4.46
CA THR A 486 -9.48 3.30 3.26
C THR A 486 -9.40 4.46 2.27
N THR A 487 -9.10 4.16 1.01
CA THR A 487 -8.81 5.14 -0.04
C THR A 487 -9.39 4.69 -1.38
N THR A 488 -9.96 5.63 -2.14
CA THR A 488 -10.81 5.30 -3.29
C THR A 488 -10.76 6.32 -4.43
N ILE A 489 -11.47 6.01 -5.51
CA ILE A 489 -11.82 6.87 -6.65
C ILE A 489 -13.29 6.59 -7.07
N GLU A 490 -14.14 6.23 -6.10
CA GLU A 490 -15.48 5.60 -6.12
C GLU A 490 -15.53 4.28 -6.88
N GLN A 491 -15.35 4.27 -8.20
CA GLN A 491 -15.44 3.05 -9.01
C GLN A 491 -14.11 2.51 -9.50
N VAL A 492 -14.14 1.30 -10.07
CA VAL A 492 -13.02 0.71 -10.80
C VAL A 492 -12.57 1.66 -11.94
N PHE A 493 -11.35 2.20 -11.82
CA PHE A 493 -10.77 3.28 -12.64
C PHE A 493 -11.48 4.65 -12.56
N GLY A 494 -12.31 4.85 -11.54
CA GLY A 494 -13.11 6.05 -11.32
C GLY A 494 -13.94 6.43 -12.55
N SER A 495 -13.88 7.71 -12.93
CA SER A 495 -14.50 8.23 -14.15
C SER A 495 -13.91 7.65 -15.45
N GLY A 496 -12.73 7.02 -15.38
CA GLY A 496 -11.95 6.61 -16.55
C GLY A 496 -11.14 7.75 -17.18
N MET A 497 -11.32 9.01 -16.77
CA MET A 497 -10.47 10.12 -17.18
C MET A 497 -9.07 10.00 -16.56
N MET A 498 -8.06 10.41 -17.32
CA MET A 498 -6.66 10.43 -16.89
C MET A 498 -6.04 11.76 -17.29
N VAL A 499 -5.48 12.51 -16.34
CA VAL A 499 -4.94 13.85 -16.57
C VAL A 499 -3.86 13.83 -17.67
N PRO A 500 -4.05 14.52 -18.81
CA PRO A 500 -3.20 14.38 -19.99
C PRO A 500 -1.72 14.69 -19.74
N GLY A 501 -0.85 13.73 -20.03
CA GLY A 501 0.58 13.88 -19.80
C GLY A 501 1.00 13.86 -18.32
N TYR A 502 0.13 13.46 -17.40
CA TYR A 502 0.44 13.36 -15.97
C TYR A 502 0.01 12.03 -15.32
N GLY A 503 -0.73 11.17 -16.03
CA GLY A 503 -0.97 9.78 -15.62
C GLY A 503 -1.90 9.59 -14.41
N VAL A 504 -2.52 10.65 -13.90
CA VAL A 504 -3.41 10.62 -12.74
C VAL A 504 -4.82 10.22 -13.17
N MET A 505 -5.32 9.08 -12.70
CA MET A 505 -6.74 8.71 -12.82
C MET A 505 -7.62 9.63 -11.97
N LEU A 506 -8.80 10.03 -12.47
CA LEU A 506 -9.75 10.88 -11.76
C LEU A 506 -10.95 10.09 -11.21
N ASN A 507 -11.28 10.36 -9.95
CA ASN A 507 -12.49 9.85 -9.28
C ASN A 507 -13.78 10.20 -10.04
N ASN A 508 -14.86 9.50 -9.69
CA ASN A 508 -16.23 9.88 -10.01
C ASN A 508 -17.05 10.11 -8.73
N GLU A 509 -16.39 10.58 -7.66
CA GLU A 509 -16.87 10.53 -6.28
C GLU A 509 -18.19 11.27 -6.04
N LEU A 510 -18.48 12.30 -6.84
CA LEU A 510 -19.73 13.05 -6.69
C LEU A 510 -20.96 12.21 -7.07
N THR A 511 -20.80 11.04 -7.70
CA THR A 511 -21.90 10.07 -7.89
C THR A 511 -22.34 9.32 -6.63
N ASP A 512 -21.64 9.51 -5.49
CA ASP A 512 -22.16 9.09 -4.17
C ASP A 512 -23.25 10.04 -3.65
N PHE A 513 -23.39 11.27 -4.20
CA PHE A 513 -24.52 12.17 -3.90
C PHE A 513 -25.84 11.64 -4.49
N ASP A 514 -26.94 12.05 -3.87
CA ASP A 514 -28.29 11.79 -4.34
C ASP A 514 -28.50 12.43 -5.73
N ALA A 515 -28.90 11.61 -6.71
CA ALA A 515 -29.08 12.07 -8.10
C ALA A 515 -30.28 13.03 -8.28
N THR A 516 -31.19 13.06 -7.29
CA THR A 516 -32.35 13.95 -7.23
C THR A 516 -32.25 14.82 -5.97
N PRO A 517 -32.39 16.15 -6.06
CA PRO A 517 -32.34 17.06 -4.90
C PRO A 517 -33.40 16.79 -3.82
N GLY A 518 -33.14 17.29 -2.60
CA GLY A 518 -34.05 17.26 -1.46
C GLY A 518 -33.64 16.30 -0.33
N GLY A 519 -32.67 15.41 -0.56
CA GLY A 519 -32.12 14.51 0.46
C GLY A 519 -30.98 15.13 1.28
N ALA A 520 -30.68 14.53 2.44
CA ALA A 520 -29.52 14.87 3.28
C ALA A 520 -28.20 14.89 2.48
N ASN A 521 -28.11 14.02 1.49
CA ASN A 521 -26.97 13.80 0.61
C ASN A 521 -27.20 14.41 -0.79
N GLN A 522 -28.02 15.45 -0.94
CA GLN A 522 -28.09 16.22 -2.19
C GLN A 522 -26.75 16.93 -2.50
N VAL A 523 -26.47 17.10 -3.79
CA VAL A 523 -25.30 17.85 -4.30
C VAL A 523 -25.37 19.32 -3.86
N GLU A 524 -24.27 19.84 -3.28
CA GLU A 524 -24.10 21.26 -2.98
C GLU A 524 -22.65 21.72 -3.21
N PRO A 525 -22.38 23.00 -3.52
CA PRO A 525 -21.02 23.48 -3.76
C PRO A 525 -20.13 23.33 -2.53
N ASN A 526 -18.94 22.74 -2.69
CA ASN A 526 -17.94 22.43 -1.65
C ASN A 526 -18.33 21.32 -0.65
N LYS A 527 -19.52 20.73 -0.75
CA LYS A 527 -19.98 19.62 0.11
C LYS A 527 -19.22 18.33 -0.21
N ARG A 528 -19.06 17.45 0.78
CA ARG A 528 -18.46 16.12 0.62
C ARG A 528 -19.57 15.06 0.39
N PRO A 529 -19.44 14.17 -0.61
CA PRO A 529 -20.45 13.15 -0.88
C PRO A 529 -20.43 12.02 0.16
N LEU A 530 -21.62 11.52 0.54
CA LEU A 530 -21.81 10.52 1.59
C LEU A 530 -21.09 9.20 1.28
N SER A 531 -20.01 8.92 2.00
CA SER A 531 -19.25 7.69 1.82
C SER A 531 -19.81 6.52 2.65
N SER A 532 -19.38 5.31 2.30
CA SER A 532 -19.57 4.07 3.08
C SER A 532 -18.26 3.52 3.68
N MET A 533 -17.12 4.16 3.40
CA MET A 533 -15.80 3.72 3.86
C MET A 533 -15.71 3.70 5.39
N SER A 534 -15.37 2.52 5.94
CA SER A 534 -15.40 2.23 7.39
C SER A 534 -14.04 1.75 7.94
N PRO A 535 -12.91 2.46 7.73
CA PRO A 535 -11.71 2.17 8.52
C PRO A 535 -12.06 2.32 10.00
N THR A 536 -11.59 1.38 10.83
CA THR A 536 -12.07 1.20 12.19
C THR A 536 -10.93 0.72 13.10
N ILE A 537 -10.84 1.31 14.29
CA ILE A 537 -9.89 0.92 15.33
C ILE A 537 -10.68 0.47 16.57
N VAL A 538 -10.38 -0.72 17.09
CA VAL A 538 -11.00 -1.26 18.29
C VAL A 538 -10.00 -1.21 19.43
N LEU A 539 -10.44 -0.65 20.57
CA LEU A 539 -9.70 -0.68 21.83
C LEU A 539 -10.37 -1.61 22.84
N LYS A 540 -9.58 -2.18 23.76
CA LYS A 540 -10.06 -2.94 24.92
C LYS A 540 -9.42 -2.40 26.20
N ASP A 541 -10.24 -2.07 27.19
CA ASP A 541 -9.80 -1.48 28.47
C ASP A 541 -8.92 -0.21 28.32
N GLY A 542 -8.97 0.47 27.17
CA GLY A 542 -8.15 1.64 26.83
C GLY A 542 -6.81 1.34 26.13
N GLU A 543 -6.56 0.08 25.76
CA GLU A 543 -5.38 -0.37 25.00
C GLU A 543 -5.82 -0.85 23.60
N PRO A 544 -4.96 -0.77 22.56
CA PRO A 544 -5.34 -1.17 21.20
C PRO A 544 -5.54 -2.69 21.08
N PHE A 545 -6.57 -3.09 20.34
CA PHE A 545 -6.96 -4.50 20.16
C PHE A 545 -6.96 -4.93 18.69
N MET A 546 -7.59 -4.20 17.79
CA MET A 546 -7.51 -4.50 16.35
C MET A 546 -7.71 -3.25 15.48
N THR A 547 -7.23 -3.31 14.24
CA THR A 547 -7.71 -2.45 13.15
C THR A 547 -8.52 -3.31 12.18
N VAL A 548 -9.50 -2.72 11.50
CA VAL A 548 -10.29 -3.42 10.46
C VAL A 548 -10.90 -2.44 9.48
N GLY A 549 -10.90 -2.79 8.20
CA GLY A 549 -11.56 -2.06 7.15
C GLY A 549 -11.70 -2.91 5.89
N SER A 550 -12.56 -2.47 4.97
CA SER A 550 -12.83 -3.17 3.71
C SER A 550 -13.05 -2.14 2.59
N PRO A 551 -12.78 -2.51 1.33
CA PRO A 551 -13.33 -1.88 0.13
C PRO A 551 -14.69 -2.48 -0.27
N GLY A 552 -15.35 -1.88 -1.28
CA GLY A 552 -16.56 -2.44 -1.91
C GLY A 552 -17.84 -1.64 -1.69
N GLY A 553 -17.80 -0.31 -1.85
CA GLY A 553 -18.99 0.54 -1.84
C GLY A 553 -19.83 0.40 -0.56
N THR A 554 -21.14 0.21 -0.71
CA THR A 554 -22.06 0.03 0.42
C THR A 554 -21.81 -1.25 1.22
N THR A 555 -21.24 -2.32 0.62
CA THR A 555 -20.96 -3.58 1.35
C THR A 555 -19.96 -3.42 2.50
N ILE A 556 -19.06 -2.42 2.44
CA ILE A 556 -17.97 -2.18 3.41
C ILE A 556 -18.46 -2.27 4.87
N ILE A 557 -19.61 -1.66 5.14
CA ILE A 557 -20.22 -1.56 6.47
C ILE A 557 -20.55 -2.97 7.01
N THR A 558 -21.16 -3.83 6.17
CA THR A 558 -21.49 -5.21 6.56
C THR A 558 -20.25 -6.10 6.67
N SER A 559 -19.23 -5.92 5.83
CA SER A 559 -17.99 -6.72 5.92
C SER A 559 -17.20 -6.38 7.19
N VAL A 560 -17.08 -5.10 7.54
CA VAL A 560 -16.45 -4.66 8.79
C VAL A 560 -17.25 -5.13 10.01
N ALA A 561 -18.57 -4.93 10.02
CA ALA A 561 -19.42 -5.37 11.14
C ALA A 561 -19.42 -6.90 11.32
N GLN A 562 -19.33 -7.68 10.23
CA GLN A 562 -19.20 -9.14 10.30
C GLN A 562 -17.85 -9.58 10.86
N VAL A 563 -16.72 -9.01 10.43
CA VAL A 563 -15.40 -9.39 10.97
C VAL A 563 -15.28 -9.03 12.47
N ILE A 564 -15.83 -7.90 12.90
CA ILE A 564 -15.90 -7.54 14.33
C ILE A 564 -16.79 -8.52 15.11
N LEU A 565 -17.98 -8.89 14.58
CA LEU A 565 -18.86 -9.92 15.14
C LEU A 565 -18.17 -11.28 15.23
N ASN A 566 -17.37 -11.65 14.24
CA ASN A 566 -16.67 -12.93 14.16
C ASN A 566 -15.51 -13.03 15.17
N VAL A 567 -14.64 -12.01 15.23
CA VAL A 567 -13.51 -11.97 16.20
C VAL A 567 -14.02 -11.80 17.64
N ILE A 568 -14.85 -10.78 17.91
CA ILE A 568 -15.23 -10.40 19.30
C ILE A 568 -16.46 -11.17 19.78
N GLY A 569 -17.38 -11.51 18.87
CA GLY A 569 -18.60 -12.23 19.21
C GLY A 569 -18.41 -13.75 19.24
N TYR A 570 -17.77 -14.31 18.22
CA TYR A 570 -17.63 -15.77 18.04
C TYR A 570 -16.27 -16.34 18.46
N ASP A 571 -15.31 -15.52 18.91
CA ASP A 571 -13.97 -15.95 19.38
C ASP A 571 -13.16 -16.68 18.28
N GLN A 572 -13.35 -16.26 17.02
CA GLN A 572 -12.55 -16.75 15.88
C GLN A 572 -11.17 -16.09 15.82
N GLU A 573 -10.15 -16.85 15.40
CA GLU A 573 -8.84 -16.30 15.04
C GLU A 573 -8.96 -15.43 13.77
N LEU A 574 -8.10 -14.41 13.62
CA LEU A 574 -8.35 -13.30 12.69
C LEU A 574 -8.63 -13.74 11.23
N LYS A 575 -7.82 -14.64 10.67
CA LYS A 575 -8.02 -15.13 9.29
C LYS A 575 -9.31 -15.94 9.16
N ASP A 576 -9.65 -16.80 10.13
CA ASP A 576 -10.92 -17.54 10.13
C ASP A 576 -12.14 -16.59 10.22
N ALA A 577 -12.00 -15.44 10.90
CA ALA A 577 -13.03 -14.42 10.98
C ALA A 577 -13.21 -13.60 9.69
N ILE A 578 -12.14 -13.43 8.91
CA ILE A 578 -12.13 -12.80 7.59
C ILE A 578 -12.73 -13.74 6.53
N GLU A 579 -12.34 -15.02 6.53
CA GLU A 579 -12.76 -16.04 5.55
C GLU A 579 -14.13 -16.69 5.87
N GLU A 580 -14.87 -16.16 6.85
CA GLU A 580 -16.21 -16.62 7.20
C GLU A 580 -17.26 -16.00 6.26
N PRO A 581 -18.00 -16.81 5.46
CA PRO A 581 -18.83 -16.31 4.36
C PRO A 581 -19.86 -15.26 4.76
N ARG A 582 -19.69 -14.08 4.15
CA ARG A 582 -20.45 -12.86 4.41
C ARG A 582 -21.78 -12.85 3.68
N LEU A 583 -22.70 -12.07 4.25
CA LEU A 583 -23.89 -11.57 3.57
C LEU A 583 -23.84 -10.05 3.45
N PHE A 584 -24.47 -9.53 2.40
CA PHE A 584 -24.83 -8.13 2.26
C PHE A 584 -26.29 -8.03 1.78
N SER A 585 -27.05 -7.07 2.32
CA SER A 585 -28.41 -6.75 1.88
C SER A 585 -28.78 -5.38 2.42
N SER A 586 -28.76 -4.36 1.55
CA SER A 586 -29.17 -2.98 1.84
C SER A 586 -30.68 -2.88 2.02
N ALA A 587 -31.46 -3.53 1.16
CA ALA A 587 -32.91 -3.50 1.14
C ALA A 587 -33.55 -4.89 0.93
N TYR A 588 -34.79 -5.05 1.39
CA TYR A 588 -35.60 -6.23 1.13
C TYR A 588 -36.02 -6.29 -0.36
N PRO A 589 -36.03 -7.47 -1.03
CA PRO A 589 -35.79 -8.81 -0.48
C PRO A 589 -34.40 -9.40 -0.75
N SER A 590 -33.51 -8.68 -1.47
CA SER A 590 -32.36 -9.29 -2.14
C SER A 590 -31.12 -9.42 -1.24
N ILE A 591 -30.65 -10.66 -1.04
CA ILE A 591 -29.40 -10.94 -0.32
C ILE A 591 -28.27 -11.32 -1.30
N ARG A 592 -27.17 -10.56 -1.26
CA ARG A 592 -25.87 -10.98 -1.79
C ARG A 592 -25.16 -11.89 -0.79
N TRP A 593 -24.50 -12.92 -1.28
CA TRP A 593 -23.92 -13.99 -0.46
C TRP A 593 -22.61 -14.52 -1.04
N GLU A 594 -21.62 -14.76 -0.18
CA GLU A 594 -20.36 -15.40 -0.58
C GLU A 594 -20.49 -16.93 -0.70
N TYR A 595 -19.52 -17.55 -1.37
CA TYR A 595 -19.41 -19.02 -1.40
C TYR A 595 -19.25 -19.58 0.02
N GLY A 596 -19.99 -20.64 0.34
CA GLY A 596 -19.91 -21.34 1.64
C GLY A 596 -21.07 -21.08 2.60
N VAL A 597 -22.01 -20.20 2.26
CA VAL A 597 -23.31 -20.07 2.95
C VAL A 597 -24.16 -21.34 2.68
N PRO A 598 -24.64 -22.07 3.70
CA PRO A 598 -25.25 -23.39 3.50
C PRO A 598 -26.54 -23.39 2.65
N GLY A 599 -26.71 -24.39 1.80
CA GLY A 599 -27.88 -24.49 0.91
C GLY A 599 -29.20 -24.64 1.66
N ASP A 600 -29.26 -25.44 2.72
CA ASP A 600 -30.48 -25.64 3.51
C ASP A 600 -30.85 -24.40 4.35
N VAL A 601 -29.87 -23.55 4.67
CA VAL A 601 -30.06 -22.25 5.32
C VAL A 601 -30.74 -21.28 4.35
N ARG A 602 -30.23 -21.18 3.12
CA ARG A 602 -30.84 -20.35 2.06
C ARG A 602 -32.25 -20.84 1.70
N GLU A 603 -32.46 -22.15 1.61
CA GLU A 603 -33.80 -22.74 1.42
C GLU A 603 -34.79 -22.31 2.52
N LYS A 604 -34.40 -22.35 3.80
CA LYS A 604 -35.28 -21.91 4.92
C LYS A 604 -35.56 -20.40 4.90
N MET A 605 -34.56 -19.56 4.59
CA MET A 605 -34.78 -18.12 4.51
C MET A 605 -35.72 -17.74 3.35
N ILE A 606 -35.73 -18.52 2.25
CA ILE A 606 -36.76 -18.40 1.20
C ILE A 606 -38.15 -18.79 1.73
N GLU A 607 -38.27 -19.81 2.60
CA GLU A 607 -39.55 -20.12 3.27
C GLU A 607 -40.02 -19.00 4.22
N MET A 608 -39.11 -18.13 4.68
CA MET A 608 -39.39 -16.97 5.54
C MET A 608 -39.68 -15.68 4.75
N GLY A 609 -39.35 -15.64 3.45
CA GLY A 609 -39.65 -14.52 2.54
C GLY A 609 -38.44 -13.84 1.90
N HIS A 610 -37.22 -14.26 2.21
CA HIS A 610 -35.99 -13.69 1.61
C HIS A 610 -35.76 -14.16 0.17
N GLU A 611 -35.17 -13.29 -0.65
CA GLU A 611 -34.64 -13.64 -1.98
C GLU A 611 -33.10 -13.57 -1.96
N TRP A 612 -32.47 -14.31 -2.88
CA TRP A 612 -31.01 -14.41 -2.96
C TRP A 612 -30.57 -14.11 -4.38
N GLU A 613 -29.47 -13.38 -4.55
CA GLU A 613 -28.85 -13.18 -5.87
C GLU A 613 -28.56 -14.54 -6.53
N GLU A 614 -28.79 -14.67 -7.85
CA GLU A 614 -28.68 -15.96 -8.58
C GLU A 614 -27.27 -16.57 -8.51
N GLN A 615 -26.26 -15.73 -8.31
CA GLN A 615 -24.85 -16.09 -8.20
C GLN A 615 -24.33 -15.64 -6.82
N ASN A 616 -23.32 -16.34 -6.30
CA ASN A 616 -22.52 -15.81 -5.20
C ASN A 616 -21.48 -14.86 -5.78
N LEU A 617 -21.15 -13.83 -5.02
CA LEU A 617 -20.18 -12.79 -5.34
C LEU A 617 -19.28 -12.57 -4.12
N GLU A 618 -18.08 -12.05 -4.34
CA GLU A 618 -17.15 -11.64 -3.28
C GLU A 618 -17.67 -10.34 -2.62
N ILE A 619 -17.59 -10.21 -1.30
CA ILE A 619 -18.18 -9.09 -0.54
C ILE A 619 -17.05 -8.34 0.20
N GLY A 620 -16.28 -7.58 -0.58
CA GLY A 620 -15.15 -6.78 -0.12
C GLY A 620 -13.82 -7.54 -0.10
N ASN A 621 -12.82 -6.92 0.55
CA ASN A 621 -11.48 -7.46 0.74
C ASN A 621 -10.90 -6.93 2.07
N VAL A 622 -11.15 -7.63 3.18
CA VAL A 622 -10.79 -7.16 4.52
C VAL A 622 -9.29 -7.30 4.80
N ASN A 623 -8.61 -6.18 5.02
CA ASN A 623 -7.24 -6.15 5.54
C ASN A 623 -7.28 -5.69 7.00
N SER A 624 -6.63 -6.43 7.90
CA SER A 624 -6.78 -6.24 9.35
C SER A 624 -5.53 -6.69 10.11
N LEU A 625 -5.28 -6.06 11.26
CA LEU A 625 -4.32 -6.55 12.27
C LEU A 625 -4.98 -6.67 13.65
N LEU A 626 -4.59 -7.71 14.40
CA LEU A 626 -5.07 -8.03 15.75
C LEU A 626 -3.88 -8.05 16.72
N ILE A 627 -4.05 -7.46 17.91
CA ILE A 627 -3.04 -7.43 18.97
C ILE A 627 -3.41 -8.45 20.04
N LYS A 628 -2.49 -9.41 20.28
CA LYS A 628 -2.71 -10.55 21.19
C LYS A 628 -1.37 -10.99 21.79
N ASP A 629 -1.30 -11.14 23.11
CA ASP A 629 -0.08 -11.51 23.86
C ASP A 629 1.17 -10.65 23.53
N ASN A 630 0.98 -9.35 23.25
CA ASN A 630 1.99 -8.38 22.79
C ASN A 630 2.60 -8.66 21.39
N MET A 631 1.94 -9.49 20.58
CA MET A 631 2.27 -9.71 19.17
C MET A 631 1.23 -9.03 18.27
N TYR A 632 1.66 -8.57 17.09
CA TYR A 632 0.77 -8.21 15.99
C TYR A 632 0.48 -9.44 15.12
N TYR A 633 -0.79 -9.72 14.85
CA TYR A 633 -1.23 -10.75 13.91
C TYR A 633 -1.89 -10.06 12.71
N GLY A 634 -1.26 -10.10 11.54
CA GLY A 634 -1.82 -9.54 10.31
C GLY A 634 -2.55 -10.59 9.49
N ALA A 635 -3.65 -10.21 8.86
CA ALA A 635 -4.35 -11.07 7.91
C ALA A 635 -4.99 -10.23 6.78
N ALA A 636 -4.65 -10.60 5.54
CA ALA A 636 -5.28 -10.12 4.33
C ALA A 636 -6.34 -11.11 3.84
N ASP A 637 -7.39 -10.62 3.19
CA ASP A 637 -8.53 -11.40 2.68
C ASP A 637 -8.19 -12.10 1.35
N SER A 638 -8.60 -13.37 1.22
CA SER A 638 -8.29 -14.23 0.08
C SER A 638 -8.97 -13.87 -1.24
N THR A 639 -9.95 -12.93 -1.24
CA THR A 639 -10.56 -12.43 -2.49
C THR A 639 -9.55 -11.73 -3.41
N ARG A 640 -8.45 -11.18 -2.89
CA ARG A 640 -7.37 -10.55 -3.67
C ARG A 640 -6.00 -11.15 -3.36
N GLU A 641 -4.95 -10.62 -3.99
CA GLU A 641 -3.55 -11.00 -3.73
C GLU A 641 -2.93 -10.33 -2.48
N GLY A 642 -3.74 -9.92 -1.51
CA GLY A 642 -3.28 -9.21 -0.32
C GLY A 642 -2.29 -10.02 0.52
N VAL A 643 -1.38 -9.32 1.19
CA VAL A 643 -0.26 -9.90 1.95
C VAL A 643 -0.18 -9.23 3.32
N ALA A 644 0.30 -9.99 4.31
CA ALA A 644 0.72 -9.47 5.61
C ALA A 644 2.23 -9.66 5.80
N ILE A 645 2.92 -8.66 6.34
CA ILE A 645 4.34 -8.75 6.73
C ILE A 645 4.48 -8.30 8.19
N GLY A 646 4.91 -9.23 9.05
CA GLY A 646 5.21 -8.99 10.45
C GLY A 646 6.70 -8.74 10.66
N LEU A 647 7.04 -7.64 11.32
CA LEU A 647 8.43 -7.28 11.59
C LEU A 647 8.84 -7.70 13.02
N THR A 648 10.07 -8.19 13.14
CA THR A 648 10.65 -8.77 14.35
C THR A 648 11.75 -7.89 14.95
N GLU A 649 12.33 -8.24 16.11
CA GLU A 649 13.57 -7.58 16.60
C GLU A 649 14.76 -7.71 15.62
N GLU A 650 14.76 -8.68 14.69
CA GLU A 650 15.84 -8.85 13.71
C GLU A 650 15.73 -7.87 12.53
N ASP A 651 14.52 -7.43 12.15
CA ASP A 651 14.26 -6.46 11.08
C ASP A 651 14.76 -5.03 11.39
N PHE A 652 14.89 -4.69 12.67
CA PHE A 652 15.38 -3.39 13.15
C PHE A 652 16.83 -3.44 13.66
N ALA A 653 17.55 -4.54 13.45
CA ALA A 653 18.95 -4.65 13.80
C ALA A 653 19.82 -3.87 12.80
N GLU A 654 20.62 -2.90 13.27
CA GLU A 654 21.48 -2.05 12.42
C GLU A 654 22.30 -2.89 11.41
N GLU A 655 22.05 -2.72 10.11
CA GLU A 655 22.85 -3.40 9.08
C GLU A 655 24.31 -2.90 9.15
N ILE A 656 25.25 -3.84 9.20
CA ILE A 656 26.64 -3.57 9.55
C ILE A 656 27.38 -3.02 8.32
N ASP A 657 27.50 -1.70 8.21
CA ASP A 657 28.28 -1.01 7.17
C ASP A 657 29.77 -1.38 7.23
N VAL A 658 30.09 -2.40 6.42
CA VAL A 658 31.46 -2.81 6.10
C VAL A 658 32.06 -2.06 4.90
N THR A 659 31.28 -1.25 4.16
CA THR A 659 31.70 -0.67 2.87
C THR A 659 32.97 0.17 3.02
N LYS A 660 33.02 1.00 4.08
CA LYS A 660 34.21 1.83 4.39
C LYS A 660 35.44 0.97 4.74
N LEU A 661 35.24 -0.21 5.35
CA LEU A 661 36.30 -1.18 5.66
C LEU A 661 36.79 -1.89 4.38
N GLU A 662 35.89 -2.29 3.49
CA GLU A 662 36.23 -2.88 2.20
C GLU A 662 37.00 -1.91 1.30
N GLU A 663 36.58 -0.64 1.22
CA GLU A 663 37.31 0.40 0.46
C GLU A 663 38.73 0.61 1.02
N ALA A 664 38.87 0.72 2.35
CA ALA A 664 40.17 0.88 2.98
C ALA A 664 41.08 -0.35 2.78
N LEU A 665 40.52 -1.56 2.83
CA LEU A 665 41.23 -2.81 2.52
C LEU A 665 41.70 -2.85 1.06
N LYS A 666 40.82 -2.47 0.13
CA LYS A 666 41.07 -2.40 -1.31
C LYS A 666 42.12 -1.34 -1.68
N GLU A 667 42.26 -0.26 -0.91
CA GLU A 667 43.40 0.67 -1.04
C GLU A 667 44.68 0.12 -0.40
N ALA A 668 44.60 -0.53 0.77
CA ALA A 668 45.75 -1.13 1.44
C ALA A 668 46.42 -2.22 0.60
N GLU A 669 45.63 -3.06 -0.08
CA GLU A 669 46.11 -4.17 -0.94
C GLU A 669 46.79 -3.69 -2.25
N LYS A 670 46.54 -2.44 -2.68
CA LYS A 670 47.24 -1.85 -3.85
C LYS A 670 48.69 -1.45 -3.55
N LEU A 671 49.09 -1.41 -2.28
CA LEU A 671 50.40 -0.92 -1.85
C LEU A 671 51.49 -1.99 -2.05
N ASN A 672 52.71 -1.56 -2.36
CA ASN A 672 53.81 -2.49 -2.66
C ASN A 672 54.82 -2.61 -1.49
N LYS A 673 55.01 -3.83 -0.99
CA LYS A 673 55.97 -4.23 0.05
C LYS A 673 57.43 -3.88 -0.28
N SER A 674 57.77 -3.65 -1.55
CA SER A 674 59.10 -3.12 -1.94
C SER A 674 59.36 -1.70 -1.43
N ASP A 675 58.33 -0.89 -1.20
CA ASP A 675 58.49 0.57 -1.12
C ASP A 675 58.57 1.12 0.31
N TYR A 676 58.21 0.30 1.30
CA TYR A 676 58.09 0.69 2.72
C TYR A 676 59.06 -0.03 3.65
N THR A 677 59.38 0.53 4.82
CA THR A 677 60.28 -0.14 5.78
C THR A 677 59.65 -1.45 6.26
N LYS A 678 60.48 -2.43 6.61
CA LYS A 678 59.99 -3.75 7.06
C LYS A 678 59.01 -3.59 8.24
N LYS A 679 59.33 -2.70 9.19
CA LYS A 679 58.58 -2.49 10.44
C LYS A 679 57.23 -1.80 10.21
N SER A 680 57.16 -0.78 9.33
CA SER A 680 55.87 -0.16 9.01
C SER A 680 54.99 -1.11 8.18
N TRP A 681 55.60 -1.88 7.27
CA TRP A 681 54.86 -2.90 6.53
C TRP A 681 54.29 -3.99 7.43
N GLU A 682 55.05 -4.53 8.40
CA GLU A 682 54.55 -5.58 9.31
C GLU A 682 53.28 -5.16 10.06
N LYS A 683 53.14 -3.87 10.45
CA LYS A 683 51.88 -3.34 11.01
C LYS A 683 50.71 -3.41 10.02
N LEU A 684 50.92 -2.96 8.78
CA LEU A 684 49.87 -2.98 7.74
C LEU A 684 49.48 -4.42 7.39
N ASP A 685 50.47 -5.31 7.26
CA ASP A 685 50.31 -6.73 6.97
C ASP A 685 49.38 -7.39 7.99
N ASP A 686 49.49 -7.05 9.28
CA ASP A 686 48.62 -7.58 10.34
C ASP A 686 47.26 -6.87 10.46
N ALA A 687 47.17 -5.58 10.12
CA ALA A 687 45.90 -4.86 10.03
C ALA A 687 45.03 -5.36 8.86
N ILE A 688 45.63 -5.65 7.70
CA ILE A 688 44.97 -6.27 6.53
C ILE A 688 44.37 -7.63 6.92
N LYS A 689 45.14 -8.51 7.58
CA LYS A 689 44.62 -9.81 8.07
C LYS A 689 43.46 -9.62 9.06
N SER A 690 43.52 -8.59 9.91
CA SER A 690 42.46 -8.30 10.88
C SER A 690 41.16 -7.91 10.19
N ALA A 691 41.23 -7.07 9.15
CA ALA A 691 40.09 -6.70 8.32
C ALA A 691 39.51 -7.90 7.54
N GLN A 692 40.38 -8.66 6.85
CA GLN A 692 39.96 -9.86 6.09
C GLN A 692 39.28 -10.91 6.98
N ASN A 693 39.80 -11.14 8.20
CA ASN A 693 39.18 -12.05 9.16
C ASN A 693 37.80 -11.55 9.61
N LEU A 694 37.67 -10.26 9.96
CA LEU A 694 36.41 -9.69 10.46
C LEU A 694 35.32 -9.65 9.38
N LEU A 695 35.68 -9.32 8.12
CA LEU A 695 34.76 -9.41 6.98
C LEU A 695 34.27 -10.85 6.72
N SER A 696 35.03 -11.86 7.17
CA SER A 696 34.66 -13.27 7.09
C SER A 696 33.91 -13.78 8.32
N ASP A 697 33.56 -12.91 9.28
CA ASP A 697 32.85 -13.27 10.50
C ASP A 697 31.34 -13.01 10.35
N GLU A 698 30.53 -14.01 10.69
CA GLU A 698 29.07 -13.97 10.68
C GLU A 698 28.51 -13.28 11.94
N GLN A 699 29.30 -13.13 13.01
CA GLN A 699 28.89 -12.52 14.29
C GLN A 699 29.66 -11.22 14.63
N LYS A 700 30.27 -10.57 13.63
CA LYS A 700 30.85 -9.23 13.74
C LYS A 700 29.85 -8.19 14.24
N THR A 701 30.35 -7.13 14.86
CA THR A 701 29.56 -5.95 15.28
C THR A 701 30.08 -4.65 14.62
N GLN A 702 29.25 -3.61 14.51
CA GLN A 702 29.69 -2.32 13.94
C GLN A 702 30.84 -1.69 14.74
N GLU A 703 30.87 -1.80 16.08
CA GLU A 703 32.01 -1.32 16.89
C GLU A 703 33.33 -2.01 16.49
N GLU A 704 33.29 -3.30 16.16
CA GLU A 704 34.47 -4.04 15.70
C GLU A 704 34.90 -3.65 14.29
N VAL A 705 33.94 -3.37 13.39
CA VAL A 705 34.17 -2.88 12.03
C VAL A 705 34.83 -1.50 12.08
N ASP A 706 34.25 -0.55 12.81
CA ASP A 706 34.80 0.79 13.04
C ASP A 706 36.19 0.74 13.69
N ALA A 707 36.35 -0.08 14.75
CA ALA A 707 37.64 -0.25 15.41
C ALA A 707 38.69 -0.89 14.50
N THR A 708 38.30 -1.65 13.48
CA THR A 708 39.21 -2.33 12.55
C THR A 708 39.53 -1.45 11.33
N LEU A 709 38.56 -0.73 10.79
CA LEU A 709 38.73 0.36 9.83
C LEU A 709 39.71 1.42 10.37
N LYS A 710 39.57 1.78 11.65
CA LYS A 710 40.50 2.69 12.33
C LYS A 710 41.92 2.13 12.40
N LYS A 711 42.12 0.88 12.86
CA LYS A 711 43.45 0.23 12.92
C LYS A 711 44.11 0.16 11.54
N LEU A 712 43.33 -0.13 10.49
CA LEU A 712 43.82 -0.22 9.12
C LEU A 712 44.27 1.14 8.59
N ASN A 713 43.45 2.18 8.77
CA ASN A 713 43.81 3.56 8.43
C ASN A 713 45.02 4.08 9.24
N GLU A 714 45.11 3.77 10.54
CA GLU A 714 46.29 4.11 11.35
C GLU A 714 47.56 3.42 10.82
N ALA A 715 47.48 2.12 10.46
CA ALA A 715 48.60 1.39 9.88
C ALA A 715 49.02 1.90 8.49
N MET A 716 48.07 2.31 7.65
CA MET A 716 48.33 2.97 6.36
C MET A 716 49.02 4.33 6.53
N ASN A 717 48.59 5.13 7.52
CA ASN A 717 49.17 6.45 7.79
C ASN A 717 50.57 6.37 8.42
N GLU A 718 50.90 5.29 9.14
CA GLU A 718 52.25 5.05 9.69
C GLU A 718 53.28 4.50 8.66
N LEU A 719 52.94 4.42 7.36
CA LEU A 719 53.81 3.83 6.34
C LEU A 719 55.07 4.65 6.02
N GLU A 720 56.15 4.36 6.76
CA GLU A 720 57.51 4.80 6.45
C GLU A 720 57.96 4.27 5.07
N LYS A 721 58.20 5.14 4.08
CA LYS A 721 58.83 4.76 2.80
C LYS A 721 60.32 4.44 3.00
N LYS A 722 60.83 3.41 2.31
CA LYS A 722 62.28 3.18 2.21
C LYS A 722 62.93 4.40 1.57
N GLN A 723 64.03 4.88 2.16
CA GLN A 723 64.86 5.86 1.47
C GLN A 723 65.47 5.19 0.24
N LYS A 724 65.40 5.87 -0.91
CA LYS A 724 65.94 5.41 -2.18
C LYS A 724 67.47 5.28 -2.07
N ASP A 725 68.04 4.19 -2.54
CA ASP A 725 69.49 3.95 -2.50
C ASP A 725 70.25 5.14 -3.11
N VAL A 726 71.01 5.84 -2.27
CA VAL A 726 71.81 7.00 -2.66
C VAL A 726 73.04 6.52 -3.41
N ASP A 727 73.30 7.08 -4.61
CA ASP A 727 74.46 6.70 -5.41
C ASP A 727 75.79 7.04 -4.72
N LYS A 728 76.36 6.02 -4.09
CA LYS A 728 77.68 6.05 -3.45
C LYS A 728 78.83 5.79 -4.42
N SER A 729 78.58 5.41 -5.67
CA SER A 729 79.63 4.94 -6.62
C SER A 729 80.74 5.96 -6.83
N THR A 730 80.39 7.25 -6.87
CA THR A 730 81.37 8.34 -6.99
C THR A 730 82.18 8.52 -5.70
N LEU A 731 81.60 8.32 -4.51
CA LEU A 731 82.33 8.34 -3.24
C LEU A 731 83.25 7.13 -3.11
N GLU A 732 82.77 5.93 -3.45
CA GLU A 732 83.59 4.71 -3.49
C GLU A 732 84.80 4.87 -4.40
N LYS A 733 84.60 5.41 -5.60
CA LYS A 733 85.68 5.56 -6.60
C LYS A 733 86.78 6.49 -6.11
N GLU A 734 86.45 7.51 -5.33
CA GLU A 734 87.44 8.46 -4.77
C GLU A 734 88.07 7.93 -3.48
N VAL A 735 87.34 7.17 -2.65
CA VAL A 735 87.92 6.40 -1.53
C VAL A 735 88.94 5.38 -2.07
N LYS A 736 88.58 4.58 -3.09
CA LYS A 736 89.46 3.63 -3.80
C LYS A 736 90.62 4.28 -4.60
N GLN A 737 90.71 5.60 -4.63
CA GLN A 737 91.87 6.36 -5.14
C GLN A 737 92.69 6.95 -3.99
N ALA A 738 92.03 7.51 -2.98
CA ALA A 738 92.64 8.00 -1.73
C ALA A 738 93.42 6.89 -1.01
N GLU A 739 92.88 5.67 -0.95
CA GLU A 739 93.51 4.47 -0.37
C GLU A 739 94.82 4.04 -1.08
N LYS A 740 95.12 4.58 -2.27
CA LYS A 740 96.35 4.28 -3.03
C LYS A 740 97.48 5.28 -2.75
N LEU A 741 97.23 6.32 -1.98
CA LEU A 741 98.24 7.26 -1.54
C LEU A 741 99.07 6.63 -0.41
N ASN A 742 100.34 7.04 -0.26
CA ASN A 742 101.29 6.42 0.67
C ASN A 742 101.77 7.43 1.73
N GLU A 743 101.71 7.06 3.01
CA GLU A 743 102.21 7.89 4.12
C GLU A 743 103.67 8.32 3.94
N ALA A 744 104.47 7.48 3.27
CA ALA A 744 105.88 7.76 2.99
C ALA A 744 106.08 9.10 2.24
N ASP A 745 105.18 9.46 1.33
CA ASP A 745 105.32 10.62 0.44
C ASP A 745 104.91 11.96 1.07
N TYR A 746 104.10 11.96 2.15
CA TYR A 746 103.45 13.16 2.68
C TYR A 746 103.83 13.51 4.13
N THR A 747 103.84 14.81 4.47
CA THR A 747 104.11 15.30 5.83
C THR A 747 103.03 14.82 6.80
N LYS A 748 103.44 14.43 8.02
CA LYS A 748 102.57 13.75 8.98
C LYS A 748 101.32 14.55 9.33
N ASP A 749 101.45 15.84 9.64
CA ASP A 749 100.34 16.76 9.91
C ASP A 749 99.31 16.87 8.77
N SER A 750 99.72 16.66 7.52
CA SER A 750 98.79 16.62 6.37
C SER A 750 98.18 15.23 6.17
N TRP A 751 98.97 14.18 6.43
CA TRP A 751 98.55 12.80 6.29
C TRP A 751 97.53 12.37 7.35
N ASP A 752 97.79 12.67 8.62
CA ASP A 752 96.91 12.29 9.74
C ASP A 752 95.52 12.96 9.59
N LYS A 753 95.46 14.19 9.06
CA LYS A 753 94.20 14.89 8.71
C LYS A 753 93.46 14.23 7.55
N PHE A 754 94.19 13.90 6.47
CA PHE A 754 93.65 13.18 5.33
C PHE A 754 93.09 11.81 5.74
N GLN A 755 93.79 11.06 6.59
CA GLN A 755 93.34 9.76 7.11
C GLN A 755 92.06 9.87 7.96
N ALA A 756 91.93 10.92 8.78
CA ALA A 756 90.68 11.17 9.51
C ALA A 756 89.48 11.44 8.58
N VAL A 757 89.69 12.16 7.47
CA VAL A 757 88.65 12.41 6.47
C VAL A 757 88.35 11.15 5.63
N LEU A 758 89.36 10.37 5.25
CA LEU A 758 89.21 9.09 4.55
C LEU A 758 88.37 8.10 5.37
N LYS A 759 88.69 7.95 6.67
CA LYS A 759 87.91 7.11 7.59
C LYS A 759 86.47 7.59 7.75
N SER A 760 86.25 8.90 7.74
CA SER A 760 84.90 9.49 7.77
C SER A 760 84.12 9.16 6.49
N ALA A 761 84.75 9.27 5.31
CA ALA A 761 84.15 8.88 4.04
C ALA A 761 83.83 7.38 3.95
N GLN A 762 84.73 6.50 4.42
CA GLN A 762 84.50 5.06 4.54
C GLN A 762 83.30 4.74 5.46
N THR A 763 83.09 5.53 6.53
CA THR A 763 81.95 5.38 7.44
C THR A 763 80.63 5.77 6.78
N ILE A 764 80.62 6.78 5.91
CA ILE A 764 79.42 7.16 5.12
C ILE A 764 79.12 6.14 4.01
N LEU A 765 80.14 5.47 3.46
CA LEU A 765 79.93 4.36 2.53
C LEU A 765 79.21 3.17 3.19
N SER A 766 79.66 2.76 4.38
CA SER A 766 79.10 1.62 5.13
C SER A 766 77.79 1.93 5.87
N LYS A 767 77.40 3.20 6.04
CA LYS A 767 76.10 3.60 6.60
C LYS A 767 74.97 3.24 5.62
N GLU A 768 74.12 2.30 6.00
CA GLU A 768 72.99 1.81 5.18
C GLU A 768 72.06 2.96 4.73
N ASN A 769 71.60 3.80 5.67
CA ASN A 769 70.76 4.98 5.43
C ASN A 769 71.57 6.30 5.30
N ALA A 770 72.60 6.32 4.46
CA ALA A 770 73.34 7.53 4.14
C ALA A 770 72.55 8.44 3.18
N THR A 771 72.38 9.72 3.54
CA THR A 771 71.67 10.70 2.71
C THR A 771 72.55 11.24 1.57
N GLU A 772 71.93 11.75 0.49
CA GLU A 772 72.66 12.43 -0.61
C GLU A 772 73.57 13.55 -0.09
N LYS A 773 73.10 14.29 0.93
CA LYS A 773 73.86 15.35 1.58
C LYS A 773 75.12 14.82 2.23
N GLU A 774 75.02 13.78 3.06
CA GLU A 774 76.17 13.16 3.72
C GLU A 774 77.18 12.59 2.72
N VAL A 775 76.70 11.91 1.67
CA VAL A 775 77.57 11.36 0.59
C VAL A 775 78.29 12.48 -0.16
N LYS A 776 77.60 13.59 -0.47
CA LYS A 776 78.16 14.76 -1.16
C LYS A 776 79.13 15.56 -0.28
N GLU A 777 78.84 15.70 1.00
CA GLU A 777 79.73 16.36 1.98
C GLU A 777 80.99 15.53 2.22
N ALA A 778 80.87 14.21 2.40
CA ALA A 778 82.00 13.28 2.51
C ALA A 778 82.88 13.29 1.24
N LEU A 779 82.27 13.26 0.06
CA LEU A 779 82.96 13.37 -1.24
C LEU A 779 83.74 14.68 -1.36
N THR A 780 83.13 15.80 -0.94
CA THR A 780 83.74 17.13 -1.00
C THR A 780 84.90 17.27 0.00
N ALA A 781 84.70 16.80 1.24
CA ALA A 781 85.74 16.77 2.26
C ALA A 781 86.94 15.92 1.83
N LEU A 782 86.70 14.71 1.32
CA LEU A 782 87.75 13.82 0.82
C LEU A 782 88.54 14.48 -0.32
N LYS A 783 87.87 15.01 -1.34
CA LYS A 783 88.51 15.71 -2.46
C LYS A 783 89.31 16.94 -2.07
N ASN A 784 88.95 17.62 -0.99
CA ASN A 784 89.72 18.76 -0.48
C ASN A 784 90.91 18.30 0.37
N SER A 785 90.73 17.30 1.24
CA SER A 785 91.83 16.73 2.04
C SER A 785 92.97 16.17 1.17
N VAL A 786 92.66 15.55 0.02
CA VAL A 786 93.67 15.09 -0.96
C VAL A 786 94.46 16.27 -1.58
N LYS A 787 93.84 17.44 -1.78
CA LYS A 787 94.54 18.65 -2.28
C LYS A 787 95.39 19.33 -1.21
N GLU A 788 95.07 19.12 0.07
CA GLU A 788 95.77 19.70 1.22
C GLU A 788 96.98 18.86 1.69
N LEU A 789 97.17 17.66 1.12
CA LEU A 789 98.36 16.83 1.30
C LEU A 789 99.63 17.55 0.84
N LYS A 790 100.66 17.56 1.70
CA LYS A 790 101.95 18.22 1.44
C LYS A 790 103.04 17.17 1.36
N LEU A 791 103.86 17.18 0.31
CA LEU A 791 104.94 16.21 0.12
C LEU A 791 106.07 16.39 1.14
N LYS A 792 106.79 15.30 1.45
CA LYS A 792 108.07 15.30 2.17
C LYS A 792 109.23 15.57 1.19
N ASP A 793 110.19 16.41 1.61
CA ASP A 793 111.43 16.61 0.86
C ASP A 793 112.29 15.34 0.83
N LYS A 794 112.79 14.96 -0.35
CA LYS A 794 113.55 13.73 -0.54
C LYS A 794 114.99 13.84 -0.03
N LYS A 795 115.42 12.79 0.68
CA LYS A 795 116.84 12.40 0.80
C LYS A 795 117.02 10.95 0.36
N GLU A 796 118.06 10.73 -0.43
CA GLU A 796 118.62 9.44 -0.82
C GLU A 796 119.85 9.11 0.05
N PRO A 797 120.41 7.89 0.02
CA PRO A 797 119.82 6.58 -0.31
C PRO A 797 120.27 5.44 0.68
N ASN A 798 120.09 4.17 0.25
CA ASN A 798 120.87 2.94 0.57
C ASN A 798 120.31 1.83 1.51
N ASP A 799 120.19 0.65 0.89
CA ASP A 799 120.78 -0.67 1.27
C ASP A 799 120.24 -1.56 2.43
N ALA A 800 119.34 -2.48 2.03
CA ALA A 800 119.65 -3.93 1.81
C ALA A 800 119.40 -5.02 2.90
N LYS A 801 119.23 -6.25 2.37
CA LYS A 801 119.27 -7.62 2.98
C LYS A 801 118.02 -8.08 3.79
N GLU A 802 117.29 -9.12 3.37
CA GLU A 802 117.49 -10.60 3.53
C GLU A 802 117.10 -11.11 4.94
N ILE A 803 116.40 -12.23 5.18
CA ILE A 803 115.89 -13.42 4.41
C ILE A 803 114.54 -13.88 5.05
N GLY A 804 113.76 -14.89 4.60
CA GLY A 804 113.83 -15.90 3.53
C GLY A 804 112.92 -17.13 3.86
N GLU A 805 112.73 -18.07 2.91
CA GLU A 805 112.04 -19.40 3.07
C GLU A 805 110.51 -19.40 3.42
N SER A 806 109.65 -20.37 3.04
CA SER A 806 109.70 -21.46 2.04
C SER A 806 108.27 -21.99 1.69
N ASN A 807 108.15 -22.76 0.60
CA ASN A 807 107.15 -23.80 0.19
C ASN A 807 105.90 -24.08 1.10
N THR A 808 104.70 -24.43 0.59
CA THR A 808 104.40 -25.50 -0.39
C THR A 808 103.00 -25.42 -1.05
N ASN A 809 102.91 -25.87 -2.32
CA ASN A 809 101.89 -26.76 -2.93
C ASN A 809 100.40 -26.33 -2.97
N ASN A 810 99.76 -26.18 -4.16
CA ASN A 810 99.17 -27.19 -5.08
C ASN A 810 97.76 -27.68 -4.62
N ASN A 811 96.76 -27.99 -5.47
CA ASN A 811 96.65 -28.10 -6.94
C ASN A 811 95.15 -27.83 -7.34
N GLU A 812 94.80 -27.31 -8.54
CA GLU A 812 94.46 -28.04 -9.81
C GLU A 812 93.27 -29.05 -9.71
N GLN A 813 92.35 -29.24 -10.68
CA GLN A 813 92.20 -28.77 -12.08
C GLN A 813 90.83 -29.25 -12.71
N ILE A 814 90.43 -28.73 -13.91
CA ILE A 814 89.75 -29.47 -15.05
C ILE A 814 88.28 -29.99 -14.87
N MET A 815 87.34 -30.08 -15.86
CA MET A 815 87.15 -29.57 -17.25
C MET A 815 85.67 -29.71 -17.73
N ASP A 816 85.33 -29.03 -18.84
CA ASP A 816 84.43 -29.34 -19.99
C ASP A 816 83.32 -30.44 -19.96
N GLY A 817 82.25 -30.22 -20.76
CA GLY A 817 81.34 -31.30 -21.21
C GLY A 817 80.09 -30.90 -22.02
N ASN A 818 80.18 -30.68 -23.34
CA ASN A 818 79.03 -30.43 -24.25
C ASN A 818 78.26 -31.71 -24.64
N ASN A 819 76.93 -31.64 -24.90
CA ASN A 819 76.29 -31.83 -26.24
C ASN A 819 74.80 -32.30 -26.29
N ALA A 820 74.04 -31.63 -27.17
CA ALA A 820 73.10 -32.12 -28.21
C ALA A 820 71.85 -33.05 -27.97
N GLU A 821 70.71 -32.55 -28.49
CA GLU A 821 69.58 -33.15 -29.28
C GLU A 821 69.49 -34.69 -29.53
N THR A 822 68.31 -35.34 -29.66
CA THR A 822 67.35 -35.19 -30.81
C THR A 822 65.99 -35.95 -30.67
N THR A 823 64.87 -35.21 -30.84
CA THR A 823 63.70 -35.40 -31.78
C THR A 823 62.68 -36.59 -31.80
N ILE A 824 61.40 -36.25 -32.11
CA ILE A 824 60.20 -37.01 -32.64
C ILE A 824 59.52 -38.09 -31.73
N VAL A 825 58.20 -38.44 -31.81
CA VAL A 825 57.16 -38.42 -32.89
C VAL A 825 55.77 -37.88 -32.41
N LYS A 826 54.88 -37.52 -33.36
CA LYS A 826 53.49 -36.99 -33.23
C LYS A 826 52.40 -38.04 -32.91
N ASN A 827 51.16 -37.59 -32.64
CA ASN A 827 50.03 -37.74 -33.59
C ASN A 827 48.76 -36.96 -33.21
N ASP A 828 47.99 -36.57 -34.24
CA ASP A 828 46.68 -35.90 -34.18
C ASP A 828 45.53 -36.88 -34.54
N ASN A 829 44.27 -36.57 -34.14
CA ASN A 829 43.02 -36.66 -34.94
C ASN A 829 41.72 -36.93 -34.12
N ASP A 830 40.93 -35.88 -33.88
CA ASP A 830 39.67 -35.53 -34.58
C ASP A 830 38.43 -36.47 -34.73
N ASP A 831 37.26 -35.80 -34.80
CA ASP A 831 36.04 -36.06 -35.62
C ASP A 831 34.89 -37.05 -35.23
N THR A 832 33.87 -36.51 -34.52
CA THR A 832 32.40 -36.61 -34.74
C THR A 832 31.47 -37.81 -34.40
N ASN A 833 30.20 -37.43 -34.09
CA ASN A 833 28.91 -37.81 -34.74
C ASN A 833 27.83 -38.69 -34.02
N LYS A 834 26.61 -38.09 -33.97
CA LYS A 834 25.23 -38.67 -34.17
C LYS A 834 24.39 -39.34 -33.05
N LYS A 835 23.34 -38.58 -32.67
CA LYS A 835 21.88 -38.88 -32.73
C LYS A 835 21.25 -40.07 -31.96
N GLY A 836 20.25 -39.73 -31.14
CA GLY A 836 18.85 -40.08 -31.44
C GLY A 836 18.01 -40.74 -30.33
N GLY A 837 16.75 -40.27 -30.15
CA GLY A 837 15.72 -40.90 -29.30
C GLY A 837 14.52 -39.98 -29.05
N ILE A 838 13.29 -40.51 -29.13
CA ILE A 838 12.01 -39.82 -28.87
C ILE A 838 11.11 -40.79 -28.09
N LEU A 839 10.36 -40.31 -27.08
CA LEU A 839 9.08 -40.89 -26.65
C LEU A 839 8.25 -39.86 -25.87
N PRO A 840 6.96 -39.62 -26.22
CA PRO A 840 6.00 -38.91 -25.37
C PRO A 840 5.24 -39.89 -24.45
N ASN A 841 4.49 -39.36 -23.47
CA ASN A 841 3.58 -40.15 -22.62
C ASN A 841 2.14 -39.58 -22.70
N THR A 842 1.12 -40.39 -22.39
CA THR A 842 -0.29 -40.09 -22.76
C THR A 842 -1.34 -40.48 -21.71
N GLY A 843 -2.24 -39.54 -21.43
CA GLY A 843 -3.48 -39.64 -20.64
C GLY A 843 -4.02 -38.20 -20.49
N THR A 844 -5.32 -37.88 -20.53
CA THR A 844 -6.52 -38.70 -20.31
C THR A 844 -7.61 -38.39 -21.33
N ALA A 845 -8.37 -39.38 -21.80
CA ALA A 845 -9.40 -39.17 -22.83
C ALA A 845 -10.58 -40.18 -22.76
N ILE A 846 -11.21 -40.34 -21.59
CA ILE A 846 -12.43 -41.17 -21.44
C ILE A 846 -13.46 -40.47 -20.54
N PHE A 847 -14.33 -39.64 -21.12
CA PHE A 847 -15.61 -39.25 -20.49
C PHE A 847 -16.69 -38.85 -21.52
N ASN A 848 -16.32 -38.09 -22.57
CA ASN A 848 -17.24 -37.51 -23.58
C ASN A 848 -17.88 -38.49 -24.60
N ILE A 849 -18.18 -39.73 -24.20
CA ILE A 849 -18.86 -40.73 -25.05
C ILE A 849 -20.26 -41.11 -24.52
N LEU A 850 -20.58 -40.85 -23.24
CA LEU A 850 -21.88 -41.26 -22.67
C LEU A 850 -23.06 -40.37 -23.09
N LEU A 851 -22.87 -39.05 -23.18
CA LEU A 851 -23.94 -38.07 -23.43
C LEU A 851 -24.58 -38.18 -24.85
N ILE A 852 -23.79 -38.55 -25.86
CA ILE A 852 -24.27 -38.69 -27.24
C ILE A 852 -25.29 -39.85 -27.38
N GLY A 853 -25.24 -40.85 -26.51
CA GLY A 853 -26.15 -42.00 -26.53
C GLY A 853 -27.61 -41.66 -26.19
N VAL A 854 -27.85 -40.67 -25.32
CA VAL A 854 -29.19 -40.35 -24.81
C VAL A 854 -30.02 -39.56 -25.83
N GLY A 855 -29.42 -38.55 -26.48
CA GLY A 855 -30.11 -37.70 -27.45
C GLY A 855 -30.67 -38.48 -28.66
N LEU A 856 -29.92 -39.47 -29.17
CA LEU A 856 -30.36 -40.33 -30.27
C LEU A 856 -31.59 -41.19 -29.90
N LEU A 857 -31.72 -41.57 -28.63
CA LEU A 857 -32.84 -42.37 -28.12
C LEU A 857 -34.13 -41.55 -28.08
N ILE A 858 -34.04 -40.28 -27.63
CA ILE A 858 -35.17 -39.34 -27.58
C ILE A 858 -35.71 -39.03 -28.98
N VAL A 859 -34.82 -38.73 -29.94
CA VAL A 859 -35.20 -38.49 -31.35
C VAL A 859 -35.89 -39.72 -31.96
N GLY A 860 -35.44 -40.92 -31.63
CA GLY A 860 -36.07 -42.18 -32.06
C GLY A 860 -37.52 -42.33 -31.57
N VAL A 861 -37.80 -41.98 -30.31
CA VAL A 861 -39.16 -42.04 -29.74
C VAL A 861 -40.09 -41.01 -30.39
N ILE A 862 -39.62 -39.78 -30.59
CA ILE A 862 -40.41 -38.70 -31.24
C ILE A 862 -40.82 -39.11 -32.66
N LEU A 863 -39.88 -39.62 -33.45
CA LEU A 863 -40.15 -40.10 -34.82
C LEU A 863 -41.11 -41.30 -34.84
N PHE A 864 -41.05 -42.20 -33.85
CA PHE A 864 -41.99 -43.32 -33.73
C PHE A 864 -43.43 -42.85 -33.45
N VAL A 865 -43.61 -41.88 -32.54
CA VAL A 865 -44.93 -41.30 -32.22
C VAL A 865 -45.53 -40.56 -33.42
N ILE A 866 -44.72 -39.76 -34.13
CA ILE A 866 -45.14 -39.06 -35.36
C ILE A 866 -45.57 -40.05 -36.44
N ARG A 867 -44.82 -41.14 -36.62
CA ARG A 867 -45.13 -42.17 -37.62
C ARG A 867 -46.44 -42.92 -37.33
N LYS A 868 -46.79 -43.12 -36.05
CA LYS A 868 -48.04 -43.78 -35.66
C LYS A 868 -49.28 -42.91 -35.91
N ARG A 869 -49.18 -41.58 -35.83
CA ARG A 869 -50.29 -40.62 -36.09
C ARG A 869 -50.72 -40.51 -37.56
N LYS A 870 -50.04 -41.17 -38.51
CA LYS A 870 -50.47 -41.24 -39.93
C LYS A 870 -51.27 -42.51 -40.28
N VAL A 871 -51.57 -43.40 -39.32
CA VAL A 871 -52.36 -44.63 -39.54
C VAL A 871 -53.33 -44.89 -38.37
N SER A 872 -54.28 -43.97 -38.17
CA SER A 872 -55.54 -44.20 -37.42
C SER A 872 -56.59 -43.15 -37.80
#